data_AF-A0A9J6CB84-F1
#
_entry.id   AF-A0A9J6CB84-F1
#
_cell.length_a   1.000
_cell.length_b   1.000
_cell.length_c   1.000
_cell.angle_alpha   90.00
_cell.angle_beta   90.00
_cell.angle_gamma   90.00
#
_symmetry.space_group_name_H-M   'P 1'
#
loop_
_entity.id
_entity.type
_entity.pdbx_description
1 polymer ?
#
loop_
_entity_poly.entity_id
_entity_poly.type
_entity_poly.pdbx_seq_one_letter_code
_entity_poly.pdbx_strand_id
1 'polypeptide(L)'
;MLEWRKFDFFDLKPIVDEDAFSSVLSESDFVTSTSGNNQIIIGDSKGFVHVFPKNFRDSYTFKAHNCITHCELSFQNNLLVTLGNDEFTDSLPEFKVWNLNKLIKSIPACVRTVKTNLQRATALGVSENGQHMAIGFERGNITVYKGDIARDKTKSVKNITFGTASIKGIEFKQVGKITHMFVCSDSGVYLYTMHSRDKELKNVLDTSSANMVMTCKWLQTAANSEGYFMVGRDDAIYCYTTEGRAPCYAFDGRKVLIRWFRNHLLMVTCPIMENPLQTKPHTLTVIDVINRFIVFTTQVETVSSVFVEYGTCYVLTKNKLMYHLDEKDLQSKLNSLYKKNMYDTAVKIAKNNQYDAEGLSNIFKQYGDHLYNKGNFASAVEQYIKTIGYLEPSYVIRRFLDSRHTQFLTDYLQHIHKEGKASTDHTTLLLNCFTRLDRIDELKTFLENYKQNHFDIDVAINVCRKSCIEQALDLAKFNNKYDHAISIMIEDLKHYDNAVEYLSKLSYDDAERNIMKYGNLLMDYVPHKLITLLKKLCTDYIAKKCDESSRKDHSEDNDIFTLGYRNGGFLDEREQATPEDFIHLFNDSKQMIDYIEYLIRNLPTCSNFLYNSLIEHYLTLWKMSDNPSSERTGLEQRLVELIKNFNQFYDDNHVLVLCKTYEFWLGAMLIYEEKKLYNLIVRHYLNTKDFGSLYGLCKRLGPTDSSIWLATLNGLKSSNQVPSSFLQEILQVIATEKLQSPLQVLNILTSIDNGPNLSTVRSYFMSSFQKEDEIIKKDREAAEKYHNETEELKNNIETMNRKPIEFRGSLCDACHQPLNFPSLFFLCKHSFHQDCIRSFSETEKDCMVCRKKNTQLLDTMHIQNESRNKNHIFQEEIEKSHEPFGVVAEYFSRSLFNKIVLLSDDDDENREKFDDIKLSRKPQQKQYETKPLPNTSEGKIRLEETLGTNVQHKPQLSEGRLRLQEQSYNKSKPIERFATQSKPQQQQSIRKKQEVKVNYPISSNPFDDDDDDIKNENYNEALNPFADEDEVIDAVESVKTPISTNPFGDEDDE
;
A
#
# COMPACT_ATOMS: atom_id res chain seq x y z
N MET A 1 -29.50 -48.12 35.92
CA MET A 1 -29.40 -46.68 36.18
C MET A 1 -28.17 -46.17 35.45
N LEU A 2 -28.30 -45.20 34.55
CA LEU A 2 -27.13 -44.52 33.98
C LEU A 2 -26.51 -43.68 35.09
N GLU A 3 -25.32 -44.05 35.56
CA GLU A 3 -24.58 -43.25 36.55
C GLU A 3 -24.30 -41.88 35.93
N TRP A 4 -24.76 -40.82 36.61
CA TRP A 4 -24.47 -39.45 36.21
C TRP A 4 -22.97 -39.19 36.37
N ARG A 5 -22.34 -38.62 35.34
CA ARG A 5 -20.92 -38.23 35.42
C ARG A 5 -20.74 -37.13 36.46
N LYS A 6 -19.71 -37.27 37.29
CA LYS A 6 -19.40 -36.36 38.40
C LYS A 6 -18.19 -35.49 38.08
N PHE A 7 -18.33 -34.19 38.33
CA PHE A 7 -17.31 -33.17 38.21
C PHE A 7 -17.29 -32.30 39.48
N ASP A 8 -16.20 -31.58 39.68
CA ASP A 8 -16.02 -30.66 40.82
C ASP A 8 -15.88 -29.24 40.29
N PHE A 9 -16.98 -28.68 39.79
CA PHE A 9 -17.06 -27.32 39.24
C PHE A 9 -17.45 -26.27 40.28
N PHE A 10 -17.78 -26.70 41.49
CA PHE A 10 -18.00 -25.81 42.62
C PHE A 10 -17.04 -26.14 43.75
N ASP A 11 -16.76 -25.14 44.58
CA ASP A 11 -16.09 -25.29 45.85
C ASP A 11 -17.01 -24.75 46.97
N LEU A 12 -17.06 -25.45 48.09
CA LEU A 12 -17.81 -25.00 49.28
C LEU A 12 -16.82 -24.36 50.25
N LYS A 13 -16.93 -23.06 50.48
CA LYS A 13 -16.04 -22.30 51.37
C LYS A 13 -16.80 -21.76 52.58
N PRO A 14 -16.31 -21.90 53.81
CA PRO A 14 -16.91 -21.22 54.95
C PRO A 14 -16.73 -19.69 54.80
N ILE A 15 -17.72 -18.91 55.21
CA ILE A 15 -17.57 -17.44 55.27
C ILE A 15 -16.70 -17.11 56.49
N VAL A 16 -15.57 -16.43 56.24
CA VAL A 16 -14.53 -16.13 57.25
C VAL A 16 -14.97 -15.08 58.27
N ASP A 17 -16.02 -14.28 57.99
CA ASP A 17 -16.64 -13.36 58.97
C ASP A 17 -17.55 -14.14 59.96
N GLU A 18 -16.98 -15.18 60.62
CA GLU A 18 -17.69 -16.06 61.55
C GLU A 18 -18.34 -15.26 62.70
N ASP A 19 -17.69 -14.20 63.19
CA ASP A 19 -18.16 -13.46 64.38
C ASP A 19 -19.36 -12.54 64.12
N ALA A 20 -19.48 -11.92 62.93
CA ALA A 20 -20.56 -10.96 62.66
C ALA A 20 -21.92 -11.65 62.46
N PHE A 21 -21.93 -12.81 61.79
CA PHE A 21 -23.16 -13.57 61.54
C PHE A 21 -23.54 -14.46 62.74
N SER A 22 -22.56 -15.13 63.35
CA SER A 22 -22.83 -16.03 64.50
C SER A 22 -23.23 -15.27 65.76
N SER A 23 -22.68 -14.07 66.02
CA SER A 23 -23.03 -13.26 67.21
C SER A 23 -24.50 -12.83 67.21
N VAL A 24 -25.01 -12.35 66.07
CA VAL A 24 -26.41 -11.93 65.88
C VAL A 24 -27.39 -13.09 66.09
N LEU A 25 -26.96 -14.32 65.80
CA LEU A 25 -27.80 -15.53 65.82
C LEU A 25 -27.54 -16.43 67.04
N SER A 26 -26.69 -16.03 67.98
CA SER A 26 -26.17 -16.90 69.05
C SER A 26 -27.25 -17.41 70.01
N GLU A 27 -28.31 -16.65 70.27
CA GLU A 27 -29.25 -16.91 71.36
C GLU A 27 -30.54 -17.69 71.01
N SER A 28 -30.79 -18.03 69.74
CA SER A 28 -32.04 -18.66 69.29
C SER A 28 -31.83 -19.64 68.12
N ASP A 29 -32.81 -20.53 67.91
CA ASP A 29 -32.86 -21.42 66.75
C ASP A 29 -33.56 -20.70 65.60
N PHE A 30 -33.05 -20.83 64.37
CA PHE A 30 -33.75 -20.32 63.20
C PHE A 30 -34.96 -21.24 62.88
N VAL A 31 -36.08 -20.62 62.51
CA VAL A 31 -37.33 -21.35 62.20
C VAL A 31 -37.67 -21.26 60.72
N THR A 32 -37.51 -20.08 60.14
CA THR A 32 -37.90 -19.81 58.76
C THR A 32 -36.89 -18.87 58.12
N SER A 33 -36.83 -18.89 56.79
CA SER A 33 -35.91 -18.04 56.06
C SER A 33 -36.40 -17.77 54.65
N THR A 34 -36.15 -16.57 54.16
CA THR A 34 -36.44 -16.16 52.78
C THR A 34 -35.30 -15.30 52.25
N SER A 35 -35.20 -15.16 50.93
CA SER A 35 -34.26 -14.26 50.28
C SER A 35 -34.93 -13.55 49.12
N GLY A 36 -34.43 -12.36 48.80
CA GLY A 36 -34.86 -11.59 47.65
C GLY A 36 -34.47 -10.12 47.80
N ASN A 37 -34.50 -9.37 46.69
CA ASN A 37 -34.18 -7.94 46.65
C ASN A 37 -32.83 -7.59 47.33
N ASN A 38 -31.77 -8.38 47.09
CA ASN A 38 -30.45 -8.23 47.71
C ASN A 38 -30.45 -8.31 49.24
N GLN A 39 -31.34 -9.12 49.82
CA GLN A 39 -31.41 -9.33 51.28
C GLN A 39 -31.65 -10.81 51.60
N ILE A 40 -30.96 -11.31 52.63
CA ILE A 40 -31.23 -12.60 53.25
C ILE A 40 -31.95 -12.35 54.56
N ILE A 41 -33.10 -12.99 54.75
CA ILE A 41 -33.98 -12.76 55.90
C ILE A 41 -34.16 -14.08 56.65
N ILE A 42 -33.88 -14.04 57.95
CA ILE A 42 -33.97 -15.21 58.83
C ILE A 42 -34.89 -14.86 60.00
N GLY A 43 -35.89 -15.70 60.23
CA GLY A 43 -36.77 -15.62 61.40
C GLY A 43 -36.35 -16.64 62.45
N ASP A 44 -36.25 -16.21 63.70
CA ASP A 44 -35.85 -17.05 64.83
C ASP A 44 -37.05 -17.56 65.66
N SER A 45 -36.75 -18.45 66.61
CA SER A 45 -37.74 -19.07 67.51
C SER A 45 -38.29 -18.11 68.56
N LYS A 46 -37.59 -17.00 68.86
CA LYS A 46 -38.02 -15.94 69.79
C LYS A 46 -38.86 -14.85 69.11
N GLY A 47 -39.11 -14.98 67.80
CA GLY A 47 -39.95 -14.09 67.01
C GLY A 47 -39.24 -12.84 66.47
N PHE A 48 -37.92 -12.83 66.47
CA PHE A 48 -37.08 -11.85 65.78
C PHE A 48 -36.88 -12.20 64.30
N VAL A 49 -36.79 -11.15 63.50
CA VAL A 49 -36.40 -11.21 62.09
C VAL A 49 -35.06 -10.51 61.95
N HIS A 50 -34.08 -11.22 61.40
CA HIS A 50 -32.74 -10.76 61.10
C HIS A 50 -32.63 -10.55 59.59
N VAL A 51 -32.25 -9.35 59.17
CA VAL A 51 -32.07 -8.99 57.76
C VAL A 51 -30.58 -8.74 57.51
N PHE A 52 -30.02 -9.54 56.61
CA PHE A 52 -28.61 -9.49 56.22
C PHE A 52 -28.49 -8.92 54.80
N PRO A 53 -27.78 -7.81 54.61
CA PRO A 53 -27.37 -7.33 53.29
C PRO A 53 -26.11 -8.07 52.79
N LYS A 54 -25.68 -7.78 51.56
CA LYS A 54 -24.56 -8.47 50.87
C LYS A 54 -23.25 -8.54 51.67
N ASN A 55 -22.97 -7.53 52.48
CA ASN A 55 -21.73 -7.45 53.27
C ASN A 55 -21.82 -8.18 54.61
N PHE A 56 -22.98 -8.72 54.98
CA PHE A 56 -23.28 -9.38 56.28
C PHE A 56 -23.04 -8.55 57.55
N ARG A 57 -22.39 -7.38 57.46
CA ARG A 57 -22.01 -6.52 58.58
C ARG A 57 -23.10 -5.53 58.97
N ASP A 58 -23.78 -4.93 58.00
CA ASP A 58 -24.85 -3.94 58.26
C ASP A 58 -26.21 -4.62 58.49
N SER A 59 -26.20 -5.74 59.23
CA SER A 59 -27.43 -6.46 59.55
C SER A 59 -28.25 -5.70 60.58
N TYR A 60 -29.57 -5.81 60.48
CA TYR A 60 -30.48 -5.26 61.49
C TYR A 60 -31.50 -6.31 61.89
N THR A 61 -31.94 -6.22 63.15
CA THR A 61 -32.85 -7.18 63.76
C THR A 61 -34.05 -6.45 64.35
N PHE A 62 -35.24 -6.99 64.17
CA PHE A 62 -36.45 -6.45 64.78
C PHE A 62 -37.40 -7.57 65.21
N LYS A 63 -38.21 -7.32 66.25
CA LYS A 63 -39.19 -8.30 66.72
C LYS A 63 -40.46 -8.21 65.88
N ALA A 64 -40.77 -9.28 65.15
CA ALA A 64 -41.98 -9.33 64.32
C ALA A 64 -43.16 -9.97 65.06
N HIS A 65 -42.90 -11.07 65.78
CA HIS A 65 -43.90 -11.81 66.54
C HIS A 65 -43.35 -12.24 67.90
N ASN A 66 -44.15 -12.91 68.74
CA ASN A 66 -43.59 -13.65 69.87
C ASN A 66 -43.00 -15.00 69.44
N CYS A 67 -43.64 -15.67 68.49
CA CYS A 67 -43.10 -16.87 67.82
C CYS A 67 -43.37 -16.77 66.31
N ILE A 68 -42.33 -16.75 65.48
CA ILE A 68 -42.46 -16.79 64.01
C ILE A 68 -42.54 -18.25 63.57
N THR A 69 -43.39 -18.53 62.58
CA THR A 69 -43.54 -19.86 61.96
C THR A 69 -43.11 -19.87 60.50
N HIS A 70 -43.51 -18.86 59.73
CA HIS A 70 -43.17 -18.72 58.31
C HIS A 70 -42.85 -17.27 57.97
N CYS A 71 -41.98 -17.06 56.98
CA CYS A 71 -41.72 -15.74 56.43
C CYS A 71 -41.46 -15.85 54.92
N GLU A 72 -41.95 -14.87 54.16
CA GLU A 72 -41.79 -14.84 52.72
C GLU A 72 -41.75 -13.39 52.21
N LEU A 73 -40.88 -13.14 51.24
CA LEU A 73 -40.63 -11.81 50.71
C LEU A 73 -41.24 -11.66 49.31
N SER A 74 -42.08 -10.64 49.13
CA SER A 74 -42.43 -10.12 47.81
C SER A 74 -41.31 -9.19 47.36
N PHE A 75 -40.45 -9.69 46.46
CA PHE A 75 -39.22 -8.97 46.11
C PHE A 75 -39.44 -7.73 45.22
N GLN A 76 -40.51 -7.65 44.40
CA GLN A 76 -40.73 -6.45 43.56
C GLN A 76 -41.10 -5.21 44.39
N ASN A 77 -41.86 -5.41 45.47
CA ASN A 77 -42.33 -4.31 46.34
C ASN A 77 -41.53 -4.23 47.65
N ASN A 78 -40.57 -5.14 47.86
CA ASN A 78 -39.81 -5.31 49.09
C ASN A 78 -40.70 -5.40 50.36
N LEU A 79 -41.76 -6.20 50.26
CA LEU A 79 -42.72 -6.44 51.33
C LEU A 79 -42.47 -7.81 51.96
N LEU A 80 -42.12 -7.85 53.24
CA LEU A 80 -41.94 -9.08 54.00
C LEU A 80 -43.26 -9.44 54.69
N VAL A 81 -43.76 -10.63 54.43
CA VAL A 81 -44.87 -11.22 55.17
C VAL A 81 -44.31 -12.17 56.22
N THR A 82 -44.66 -11.95 57.48
CA THR A 82 -44.35 -12.87 58.58
C THR A 82 -45.63 -13.48 59.10
N LEU A 83 -45.60 -14.77 59.40
CA LEU A 83 -46.69 -15.49 60.06
C LEU A 83 -46.23 -15.99 61.41
N GLY A 84 -46.97 -15.71 62.47
CA GLY A 84 -46.60 -16.10 63.82
C GLY A 84 -47.75 -16.01 64.82
N ASN A 85 -47.43 -16.34 66.06
CA ASN A 85 -48.34 -16.23 67.18
C ASN A 85 -47.82 -15.17 68.15
N ASP A 86 -48.65 -14.19 68.44
CA ASP A 86 -48.35 -13.11 69.39
C ASP A 86 -48.98 -13.35 70.77
N GLU A 87 -49.97 -14.24 70.88
CA GLU A 87 -50.61 -14.59 72.14
C GLU A 87 -50.10 -15.95 72.65
N PHE A 88 -49.89 -16.07 73.97
CA PHE A 88 -49.24 -17.24 74.60
C PHE A 88 -50.14 -18.49 74.74
N THR A 89 -51.40 -18.43 74.31
CA THR A 89 -52.40 -19.51 74.48
C THR A 89 -53.07 -19.81 73.15
N ASP A 90 -52.92 -21.04 72.63
CA ASP A 90 -53.64 -21.67 71.49
C ASP A 90 -54.32 -20.72 70.48
N SER A 91 -53.63 -19.64 70.13
CA SER A 91 -54.22 -18.51 69.43
C SER A 91 -54.09 -18.75 67.94
N LEU A 92 -55.11 -18.34 67.20
CA LEU A 92 -55.08 -18.36 65.74
C LEU A 92 -53.85 -17.58 65.25
N PRO A 93 -53.09 -18.11 64.28
CA PRO A 93 -51.91 -17.43 63.78
C PRO A 93 -52.31 -16.09 63.15
N GLU A 94 -51.46 -15.09 63.28
CA GLU A 94 -51.62 -13.82 62.59
C GLU A 94 -50.47 -13.60 61.62
N PHE A 95 -50.78 -12.92 60.51
CA PHE A 95 -49.76 -12.46 59.60
C PHE A 95 -49.57 -10.94 59.71
N LYS A 96 -48.32 -10.51 59.59
CA LYS A 96 -47.93 -9.12 59.51
C LYS A 96 -47.21 -8.85 58.19
N VAL A 97 -47.46 -7.68 57.62
CA VAL A 97 -46.85 -7.22 56.37
C VAL A 97 -45.95 -6.03 56.69
N TRP A 98 -44.66 -6.21 56.46
CA TRP A 98 -43.61 -5.25 56.75
C TRP A 98 -43.10 -4.65 55.45
N ASN A 99 -43.04 -3.32 55.39
CA ASN A 99 -42.42 -2.62 54.27
C ASN A 99 -40.96 -2.34 54.63
N LEU A 100 -40.04 -3.08 54.00
CA LEU A 100 -38.61 -2.97 54.26
C LEU A 100 -37.99 -1.70 53.67
N ASN A 101 -38.66 -1.03 52.73
CA ASN A 101 -38.21 0.27 52.19
C ASN A 101 -38.53 1.44 53.12
N LYS A 102 -39.47 1.28 54.05
CA LYS A 102 -39.90 2.34 54.97
C LYS A 102 -39.50 1.99 56.41
N LEU A 103 -38.42 2.60 56.87
CA LEU A 103 -37.94 2.44 58.25
C LEU A 103 -38.54 3.50 59.17
N ILE A 104 -39.11 3.07 60.30
CA ILE A 104 -39.60 3.91 61.40
C ILE A 104 -38.74 3.59 62.62
N LYS A 105 -37.94 4.55 63.11
CA LYS A 105 -36.99 4.34 64.22
C LYS A 105 -36.06 3.14 63.99
N SER A 106 -35.51 3.03 62.78
CA SER A 106 -34.62 1.92 62.36
C SER A 106 -35.25 0.52 62.32
N ILE A 107 -36.57 0.43 62.38
CA ILE A 107 -37.34 -0.82 62.25
C ILE A 107 -38.26 -0.71 61.01
N PRO A 108 -38.43 -1.78 60.22
CA PRO A 108 -39.39 -1.76 59.12
C PRO A 108 -40.81 -1.41 59.56
N ALA A 109 -41.52 -0.62 58.75
CA ALA A 109 -42.90 -0.25 59.04
C ALA A 109 -43.83 -1.46 58.87
N CYS A 110 -44.50 -1.88 59.93
CA CYS A 110 -45.62 -2.82 59.85
C CYS A 110 -46.83 -2.11 59.23
N VAL A 111 -47.15 -2.42 57.98
CA VAL A 111 -48.23 -1.75 57.23
C VAL A 111 -49.58 -2.43 57.50
N ARG A 112 -49.56 -3.72 57.82
CA ARG A 112 -50.79 -4.51 58.01
C ARG A 112 -50.58 -5.65 59.00
N THR A 113 -51.60 -5.89 59.84
CA THR A 113 -51.69 -7.05 60.75
C THR A 113 -53.08 -7.66 60.61
N VAL A 114 -53.17 -8.98 60.44
CA VAL A 114 -54.44 -9.69 60.27
C VAL A 114 -54.39 -11.04 60.99
N LYS A 115 -55.36 -11.28 61.88
CA LYS A 115 -55.59 -12.59 62.50
C LYS A 115 -56.23 -13.55 61.48
N THR A 116 -55.72 -14.77 61.39
CA THR A 116 -56.29 -15.81 60.50
C THR A 116 -57.44 -16.54 61.20
N ASN A 117 -58.31 -17.21 60.44
CA ASN A 117 -59.52 -17.87 60.97
C ASN A 117 -59.39 -19.39 61.11
N LEU A 118 -58.20 -19.95 60.85
CA LEU A 118 -57.96 -21.39 60.71
C LEU A 118 -56.75 -21.83 61.55
N GLN A 119 -56.61 -23.15 61.71
CA GLN A 119 -55.65 -23.81 62.60
C GLN A 119 -54.17 -23.60 62.19
N ARG A 120 -53.26 -24.42 62.70
CA ARG A 120 -51.81 -24.37 62.42
C ARG A 120 -51.51 -24.27 60.91
N ALA A 121 -50.81 -23.19 60.52
CA ALA A 121 -50.37 -22.99 59.16
C ALA A 121 -49.13 -23.84 58.84
N THR A 122 -49.13 -24.45 57.67
CA THR A 122 -48.09 -25.37 57.21
C THR A 122 -47.34 -24.86 55.98
N ALA A 123 -47.90 -23.90 55.25
CA ALA A 123 -47.27 -23.25 54.11
C ALA A 123 -47.68 -21.79 53.99
N LEU A 124 -46.76 -20.96 53.53
CA LEU A 124 -46.98 -19.58 53.10
C LEU A 124 -46.52 -19.48 51.64
N GLY A 125 -47.30 -18.78 50.83
CA GLY A 125 -46.95 -18.40 49.46
C GLY A 125 -47.25 -16.92 49.25
N VAL A 126 -46.34 -16.16 48.65
CA VAL A 126 -46.52 -14.74 48.32
C VAL A 126 -46.09 -14.50 46.88
N SER A 127 -46.94 -13.86 46.07
CA SER A 127 -46.59 -13.48 44.71
C SER A 127 -45.51 -12.41 44.68
N GLU A 128 -44.62 -12.49 43.69
CA GLU A 128 -43.49 -11.58 43.51
C GLU A 128 -43.88 -10.09 43.55
N ASN A 129 -45.02 -9.74 42.94
CA ASN A 129 -45.57 -8.39 42.82
C ASN A 129 -46.42 -7.92 44.02
N GLY A 130 -46.57 -8.76 45.05
CA GLY A 130 -47.33 -8.47 46.26
C GLY A 130 -48.84 -8.33 46.05
N GLN A 131 -49.41 -8.92 44.98
CA GLN A 131 -50.84 -8.86 44.66
C GLN A 131 -51.62 -10.11 45.09
N HIS A 132 -50.93 -11.20 45.45
CA HIS A 132 -51.55 -12.45 45.89
C HIS A 132 -50.74 -13.05 47.03
N MET A 133 -51.44 -13.55 48.04
CA MET A 133 -50.85 -14.31 49.13
C MET A 133 -51.75 -15.48 49.44
N ALA A 134 -51.18 -16.62 49.82
CA ALA A 134 -51.92 -17.77 50.25
C ALA A 134 -51.29 -18.41 51.50
N ILE A 135 -52.14 -18.85 52.41
CA ILE A 135 -51.75 -19.57 53.62
C ILE A 135 -52.38 -20.95 53.56
N GLY A 136 -51.54 -21.98 53.58
CA GLY A 136 -51.94 -23.39 53.62
C GLY A 136 -51.97 -23.91 55.05
N PHE A 137 -52.95 -24.77 55.35
CA PHE A 137 -53.20 -25.32 56.67
C PHE A 137 -53.07 -26.85 56.70
N GLU A 138 -52.92 -27.40 57.91
CA GLU A 138 -52.70 -28.84 58.15
C GLU A 138 -53.84 -29.74 57.64
N ARG A 139 -55.08 -29.25 57.63
CA ARG A 139 -56.27 -30.00 57.17
C ARG A 139 -56.63 -29.71 55.72
N GLY A 140 -55.67 -29.31 54.87
CA GLY A 140 -55.90 -29.08 53.45
C GLY A 140 -56.78 -27.86 53.14
N ASN A 141 -56.92 -26.92 54.07
CA ASN A 141 -57.53 -25.63 53.76
C ASN A 141 -56.47 -24.65 53.27
N ILE A 142 -56.85 -23.74 52.38
CA ILE A 142 -56.00 -22.67 51.88
C ILE A 142 -56.77 -21.36 51.93
N THR A 143 -56.25 -20.34 52.60
CA THR A 143 -56.80 -18.99 52.56
C THR A 143 -55.99 -18.14 51.60
N VAL A 144 -56.63 -17.64 50.55
CA VAL A 144 -56.04 -16.83 49.49
C VAL A 144 -56.49 -15.37 49.65
N TYR A 145 -55.55 -14.46 49.69
CA TYR A 145 -55.72 -13.01 49.74
C TYR A 145 -55.38 -12.45 48.36
N LYS A 146 -56.34 -11.80 47.70
CA LYS A 146 -56.15 -11.17 46.38
C LYS A 146 -56.04 -9.65 46.51
N GLY A 147 -55.27 -9.02 45.64
CA GLY A 147 -55.04 -7.57 45.62
C GLY A 147 -53.80 -7.15 46.43
N ASP A 148 -53.62 -5.84 46.60
CA ASP A 148 -52.42 -5.29 47.23
C ASP A 148 -52.33 -5.73 48.69
N ILE A 149 -51.40 -6.64 48.99
CA ILE A 149 -51.26 -7.25 50.32
C ILE A 149 -51.00 -6.19 51.39
N ALA A 150 -50.39 -5.05 51.04
CA ALA A 150 -50.12 -3.97 51.99
C ALA A 150 -51.34 -3.07 52.25
N ARG A 151 -52.26 -2.92 51.28
CA ARG A 151 -53.34 -1.90 51.34
C ARG A 151 -54.75 -2.45 51.38
N ASP A 152 -55.03 -3.59 50.76
CA ASP A 152 -56.41 -4.05 50.54
C ASP A 152 -57.10 -4.56 51.81
N LYS A 153 -58.34 -4.12 52.01
CA LYS A 153 -59.21 -4.55 53.12
C LYS A 153 -59.74 -5.98 52.88
N THR A 154 -60.11 -6.68 53.96
CA THR A 154 -60.52 -8.09 54.07
C THR A 154 -61.60 -8.64 53.12
N LYS A 155 -62.17 -7.84 52.20
CA LYS A 155 -63.21 -8.28 51.24
C LYS A 155 -62.68 -9.13 50.07
N SER A 156 -61.36 -9.16 49.86
CA SER A 156 -60.70 -9.92 48.77
C SER A 156 -60.12 -11.27 49.22
N VAL A 157 -60.58 -11.80 50.37
CA VAL A 157 -60.14 -13.07 50.94
C VAL A 157 -61.06 -14.21 50.50
N LYS A 158 -60.48 -15.32 50.06
CA LYS A 158 -61.19 -16.52 49.65
C LYS A 158 -60.61 -17.75 50.33
N ASN A 159 -61.47 -18.64 50.81
CA ASN A 159 -61.05 -19.93 51.36
C ASN A 159 -61.29 -21.05 50.34
N ILE A 160 -60.26 -21.83 50.06
CA ILE A 160 -60.27 -22.99 49.15
C ILE A 160 -60.05 -24.24 50.00
N THR A 161 -60.98 -25.19 49.95
CA THR A 161 -60.81 -26.51 50.54
C THR A 161 -60.18 -27.44 49.50
N PHE A 162 -58.98 -27.91 49.77
CA PHE A 162 -58.18 -28.70 48.85
C PHE A 162 -58.31 -30.21 49.12
N GLY A 163 -58.50 -30.62 50.38
CA GLY A 163 -58.65 -32.01 50.82
C GLY A 163 -58.51 -32.16 52.34
N THR A 164 -58.14 -33.34 52.82
CA THR A 164 -57.82 -33.60 54.24
C THR A 164 -56.33 -33.63 54.55
N ALA A 165 -55.47 -33.63 53.52
CA ALA A 165 -54.02 -33.71 53.66
C ALA A 165 -53.38 -32.34 53.92
N SER A 166 -52.28 -32.32 54.66
CA SER A 166 -51.51 -31.11 54.96
C SER A 166 -50.88 -30.50 53.71
N ILE A 167 -51.01 -29.18 53.57
CA ILE A 167 -50.37 -28.42 52.50
C ILE A 167 -48.87 -28.27 52.83
N LYS A 168 -48.01 -28.76 51.93
CA LYS A 168 -46.55 -28.75 52.11
C LYS A 168 -45.88 -27.52 51.51
N GLY A 169 -46.49 -26.91 50.50
CA GLY A 169 -46.00 -25.66 49.93
C GLY A 169 -46.93 -25.06 48.89
N ILE A 170 -46.83 -23.74 48.75
CA ILE A 170 -47.61 -22.93 47.83
C ILE A 170 -46.65 -21.97 47.15
N GLU A 171 -46.73 -21.86 45.83
CA GLU A 171 -45.88 -20.96 45.05
C GLU A 171 -46.71 -20.26 43.98
N PHE A 172 -46.39 -18.99 43.72
CA PHE A 172 -47.07 -18.18 42.72
C PHE A 172 -46.18 -17.93 41.51
N LYS A 173 -46.75 -18.02 40.32
CA LYS A 173 -46.15 -17.59 39.05
C LYS A 173 -47.08 -16.62 38.34
N GLN A 174 -46.61 -15.43 38.04
CA GLN A 174 -47.36 -14.49 37.20
C GLN A 174 -46.94 -14.63 35.74
N VAL A 175 -47.93 -14.81 34.84
CA VAL A 175 -47.74 -14.83 33.38
C VAL A 175 -48.67 -13.78 32.79
N GLY A 176 -48.12 -12.59 32.49
CA GLY A 176 -48.89 -11.44 32.05
C GLY A 176 -49.93 -11.00 33.10
N LYS A 177 -51.21 -11.05 32.73
CA LYS A 177 -52.35 -10.70 33.61
C LYS A 177 -52.89 -11.88 34.43
N ILE A 178 -52.41 -13.10 34.17
CA ILE A 178 -52.89 -14.32 34.83
C ILE A 178 -51.91 -14.71 35.92
N THR A 179 -52.42 -15.06 37.10
CA THR A 179 -51.61 -15.58 38.20
C THR A 179 -51.90 -17.06 38.37
N HIS A 180 -50.85 -17.87 38.31
CA HIS A 180 -50.88 -19.30 38.55
C HIS A 180 -50.41 -19.57 39.98
N MET A 181 -51.21 -20.30 40.75
CA MET A 181 -50.87 -20.73 42.11
C MET A 181 -50.69 -22.25 42.11
N PHE A 182 -49.45 -22.70 42.30
CA PHE A 182 -49.12 -24.11 42.45
C PHE A 182 -49.24 -24.50 43.91
N VAL A 183 -49.88 -25.64 44.16
CA VAL A 183 -50.11 -26.15 45.51
C VAL A 183 -49.65 -27.60 45.57
N CYS A 184 -48.83 -27.89 46.59
CA CYS A 184 -48.31 -29.23 46.83
C CYS A 184 -48.78 -29.76 48.19
N SER A 185 -49.17 -31.04 48.20
CA SER A 185 -49.69 -31.75 49.37
C SER A 185 -49.34 -33.24 49.29
N ASP A 186 -49.64 -33.98 50.34
CA ASP A 186 -49.52 -35.45 50.31
C ASP A 186 -50.56 -36.12 49.39
N SER A 187 -51.67 -35.45 49.07
CA SER A 187 -52.68 -35.98 48.13
C SER A 187 -52.35 -35.73 46.65
N GLY A 188 -51.42 -34.81 46.36
CA GLY A 188 -51.05 -34.49 44.98
C GLY A 188 -50.57 -33.06 44.76
N VAL A 189 -50.39 -32.74 43.47
CA VAL A 189 -49.92 -31.44 42.96
C VAL A 189 -51.01 -30.83 42.08
N TYR A 190 -51.36 -29.58 42.36
CA TYR A 190 -52.48 -28.91 41.71
C TYR A 190 -52.09 -27.49 41.31
N LEU A 191 -52.74 -27.01 40.25
CA LEU A 191 -52.58 -25.68 39.71
C LEU A 191 -53.92 -24.94 39.77
N TYR A 192 -53.93 -23.78 40.39
CA TYR A 192 -55.06 -22.86 40.36
C TYR A 192 -54.72 -21.69 39.45
N THR A 193 -55.50 -21.53 38.39
CA THR A 193 -55.37 -20.37 37.50
C THR A 193 -56.32 -19.28 37.98
N MET A 194 -55.75 -18.17 38.44
CA MET A 194 -56.46 -17.03 39.00
C MET A 194 -56.65 -15.96 37.93
N HIS A 195 -57.88 -15.77 37.49
CA HIS A 195 -58.28 -14.69 36.59
C HIS A 195 -58.91 -13.52 37.38
N SER A 196 -58.94 -12.33 36.75
CA SER A 196 -59.55 -11.11 37.32
C SER A 196 -61.06 -11.17 37.56
N ARG A 197 -61.76 -12.22 37.09
CA ARG A 197 -63.24 -12.40 37.20
C ARG A 197 -63.67 -13.44 38.25
N ASP A 198 -62.92 -13.59 39.35
CA ASP A 198 -63.19 -14.47 40.51
C ASP A 198 -63.39 -15.99 40.29
N LYS A 199 -63.51 -16.47 39.04
CA LYS A 199 -63.41 -17.89 38.71
C LYS A 199 -61.95 -18.34 38.73
N GLU A 200 -61.65 -19.26 39.65
CA GLU A 200 -60.40 -20.02 39.67
C GLU A 200 -60.62 -21.35 38.97
N LEU A 201 -59.74 -21.68 38.02
CA LEU A 201 -59.75 -22.97 37.38
C LEU A 201 -58.73 -23.87 38.09
N LYS A 202 -59.22 -24.96 38.69
CA LYS A 202 -58.40 -25.99 39.32
C LYS A 202 -58.02 -27.04 38.28
N ASN A 203 -56.72 -27.19 38.02
CA ASN A 203 -56.15 -28.26 37.22
C ASN A 203 -55.40 -29.23 38.13
N VAL A 204 -55.68 -30.52 38.00
CA VAL A 204 -54.95 -31.58 38.71
C VAL A 204 -53.73 -31.95 37.86
N LEU A 205 -52.53 -31.70 38.37
CA LEU A 205 -51.28 -32.00 37.66
C LEU A 205 -50.76 -33.38 38.04
N ASP A 206 -50.96 -33.78 39.29
CA ASP A 206 -50.58 -35.08 39.80
C ASP A 206 -51.47 -35.50 40.97
N THR A 207 -51.81 -36.78 41.03
CA THR A 207 -52.57 -37.40 42.12
C THR A 207 -51.67 -38.47 42.70
N SER A 208 -51.19 -38.29 43.93
CA SER A 208 -50.15 -39.18 44.50
C SER A 208 -50.74 -40.54 44.88
N SER A 209 -50.07 -41.64 44.53
CA SER A 209 -50.47 -43.02 44.91
C SER A 209 -49.40 -43.82 45.65
N ALA A 210 -48.26 -43.23 46.06
CA ALA A 210 -47.26 -43.99 46.84
C ALA A 210 -46.24 -43.17 47.65
N ASN A 211 -45.83 -41.98 47.20
CA ASN A 211 -44.66 -41.28 47.77
C ASN A 211 -45.03 -39.91 48.35
N MET A 212 -44.57 -39.66 49.59
CA MET A 212 -44.84 -38.42 50.34
C MET A 212 -44.05 -37.24 49.75
N VAL A 213 -44.68 -36.07 49.69
CA VAL A 213 -44.03 -34.84 49.21
C VAL A 213 -43.18 -34.26 50.33
N MET A 214 -41.89 -34.02 50.08
CA MET A 214 -40.99 -33.47 51.10
C MET A 214 -40.76 -31.98 50.97
N THR A 215 -40.61 -31.48 49.74
CA THR A 215 -40.30 -30.07 49.49
C THR A 215 -40.77 -29.68 48.10
N CYS A 216 -41.12 -28.42 47.90
CA CYS A 216 -41.45 -27.90 46.58
C CYS A 216 -40.95 -26.47 46.43
N LYS A 217 -40.52 -26.13 45.21
CA LYS A 217 -40.11 -24.77 44.85
C LYS A 217 -40.42 -24.48 43.39
N TRP A 218 -40.74 -23.22 43.11
CA TRP A 218 -40.87 -22.72 41.75
C TRP A 218 -39.50 -22.42 41.13
N LEU A 219 -39.33 -22.77 39.85
CA LEU A 219 -38.21 -22.41 39.01
C LEU A 219 -38.66 -21.40 37.94
N GLN A 220 -38.03 -20.23 37.92
CA GLN A 220 -38.00 -19.33 36.76
C GLN A 220 -36.75 -19.63 35.90
N THR A 221 -36.89 -20.32 34.75
CA THR A 221 -35.76 -20.45 33.82
C THR A 221 -35.59 -19.18 32.99
N ALA A 222 -34.38 -18.61 32.97
CA ALA A 222 -34.06 -17.44 32.14
C ALA A 222 -34.05 -17.74 30.63
N ALA A 223 -33.78 -18.99 30.23
CA ALA A 223 -33.49 -19.34 28.84
C ALA A 223 -34.73 -19.54 27.95
N ASN A 224 -35.85 -20.06 28.47
CA ASN A 224 -36.94 -20.59 27.65
C ASN A 224 -38.33 -20.01 27.95
N SER A 225 -38.50 -19.05 28.86
CA SER A 225 -39.81 -18.57 29.35
C SER A 225 -40.65 -19.64 30.11
N GLU A 226 -40.30 -20.92 29.99
CA GLU A 226 -40.95 -22.06 30.62
C GLU A 226 -40.30 -22.41 31.97
N GLY A 227 -40.72 -21.72 33.01
CA GLY A 227 -40.42 -22.15 34.38
C GLY A 227 -41.15 -23.44 34.80
N TYR A 228 -40.55 -24.18 35.73
CA TYR A 228 -41.07 -25.46 36.25
C TYR A 228 -41.42 -25.35 37.74
N PHE A 229 -42.55 -25.90 38.16
CA PHE A 229 -42.81 -26.18 39.57
C PHE A 229 -42.18 -27.52 39.93
N MET A 230 -41.23 -27.52 40.88
CA MET A 230 -40.49 -28.73 41.26
C MET A 230 -40.99 -29.29 42.58
N VAL A 231 -41.14 -30.60 42.63
CA VAL A 231 -41.56 -31.33 43.82
C VAL A 231 -40.57 -32.45 44.10
N GLY A 232 -39.93 -32.38 45.25
CA GLY A 232 -39.02 -33.40 45.76
C GLY A 232 -39.77 -34.51 46.46
N ARG A 233 -39.64 -35.73 45.96
CA ARG A 233 -40.05 -36.98 46.60
C ARG A 233 -38.83 -37.85 46.89
N ASP A 234 -39.01 -38.89 47.69
CA ASP A 234 -37.90 -39.75 48.14
C ASP A 234 -37.14 -40.43 46.98
N ASP A 235 -37.83 -40.71 45.86
CA ASP A 235 -37.31 -41.37 44.67
C ASP A 235 -36.80 -40.40 43.58
N ALA A 236 -37.46 -39.25 43.41
CA ALA A 236 -37.15 -38.32 42.33
C ALA A 236 -37.58 -36.88 42.62
N ILE A 237 -37.05 -35.97 41.81
CA ILE A 237 -37.54 -34.60 41.66
C ILE A 237 -38.46 -34.57 40.44
N TYR A 238 -39.73 -34.26 40.65
CA TYR A 238 -40.74 -34.13 39.60
C TYR A 238 -40.91 -32.67 39.22
N CYS A 239 -40.86 -32.36 37.93
CA CYS A 239 -41.15 -31.02 37.42
C CYS A 239 -42.57 -30.97 36.84
N TYR A 240 -43.24 -29.83 36.98
CA TYR A 240 -44.58 -29.58 36.45
C TYR A 240 -44.62 -28.21 35.76
N THR A 241 -45.38 -28.10 34.69
CA THR A 241 -45.67 -26.83 34.00
C THR A 241 -47.14 -26.44 34.21
N THR A 242 -47.58 -25.37 33.56
CA THR A 242 -49.00 -25.02 33.49
C THR A 242 -49.84 -26.03 32.72
N GLU A 243 -49.20 -26.84 31.87
CA GLU A 243 -49.86 -27.82 31.00
C GLU A 243 -49.92 -29.23 31.60
N GLY A 244 -48.99 -29.59 32.50
CA GLY A 244 -48.96 -30.91 33.10
C GLY A 244 -47.62 -31.31 33.69
N ARG A 245 -47.34 -32.62 33.66
CA ARG A 245 -46.05 -33.20 34.08
C ARG A 245 -44.95 -32.87 33.07
N ALA A 246 -43.76 -32.58 33.58
CA ALA A 246 -42.56 -32.25 32.83
C ALA A 246 -41.44 -33.28 33.16
N PRO A 247 -40.17 -33.06 32.78
CA PRO A 247 -39.08 -33.99 33.08
C PRO A 247 -38.98 -34.33 34.58
N CYS A 248 -38.57 -35.55 34.91
CA CYS A 248 -38.26 -35.96 36.28
C CYS A 248 -36.80 -36.38 36.40
N TYR A 249 -36.19 -36.09 37.55
CA TYR A 249 -34.80 -36.46 37.85
C TYR A 249 -34.76 -37.47 38.99
N ALA A 250 -34.45 -38.72 38.66
CA ALA A 250 -34.34 -39.81 39.62
C ALA A 250 -33.07 -39.67 40.46
N PHE A 251 -33.24 -39.52 41.77
CA PHE A 251 -32.16 -39.41 42.75
C PHE A 251 -32.63 -40.06 44.04
N ASP A 252 -31.86 -41.00 44.57
CA ASP A 252 -32.23 -41.67 45.81
C ASP A 252 -31.99 -40.76 47.03
N GLY A 253 -32.84 -40.91 48.05
CA GLY A 253 -32.71 -40.24 49.33
C GLY A 253 -33.80 -39.21 49.60
N ARG A 254 -34.11 -38.96 50.87
CA ARG A 254 -35.14 -38.02 51.28
C ARG A 254 -34.74 -36.59 50.90
N LYS A 255 -35.53 -35.92 50.05
CA LYS A 255 -35.24 -34.55 49.60
C LYS A 255 -35.61 -33.55 50.69
N VAL A 256 -34.62 -32.95 51.33
CA VAL A 256 -34.86 -31.96 52.39
C VAL A 256 -35.15 -30.60 51.78
N LEU A 257 -34.31 -30.17 50.84
CA LEU A 257 -34.41 -28.86 50.19
C LEU A 257 -34.07 -28.99 48.70
N ILE A 258 -34.79 -28.23 47.89
CA ILE A 258 -34.49 -28.06 46.48
C ILE A 258 -34.44 -26.56 46.20
N ARG A 259 -33.38 -26.12 45.53
CA ARG A 259 -33.20 -24.74 45.08
C ARG A 259 -32.65 -24.74 43.67
N TRP A 260 -32.87 -23.62 42.99
CA TRP A 260 -32.36 -23.43 41.65
C TRP A 260 -31.45 -22.21 41.59
N PHE A 261 -30.36 -22.34 40.86
CA PHE A 261 -29.44 -21.25 40.59
C PHE A 261 -28.96 -21.30 39.15
N ARG A 262 -29.31 -20.28 38.36
CA ARG A 262 -28.93 -20.15 36.94
C ARG A 262 -29.36 -21.35 36.09
N ASN A 263 -28.45 -22.29 35.81
CA ASN A 263 -28.69 -23.53 35.05
C ASN A 263 -28.53 -24.79 35.92
N HIS A 264 -28.33 -24.59 37.23
CA HIS A 264 -27.99 -25.63 38.19
C HIS A 264 -29.14 -25.89 39.15
N LEU A 265 -29.46 -27.16 39.34
CA LEU A 265 -30.37 -27.64 40.37
C LEU A 265 -29.56 -28.01 41.62
N LEU A 266 -29.82 -27.30 42.71
CA LEU A 266 -29.27 -27.60 44.03
C LEU A 266 -30.25 -28.48 44.79
N MET A 267 -29.77 -29.62 45.25
CA MET A 267 -30.55 -30.59 45.99
C MET A 267 -29.82 -30.96 47.27
N VAL A 268 -30.52 -30.87 48.39
CA VAL A 268 -30.06 -31.38 49.69
C VAL A 268 -30.82 -32.66 49.98
N THR A 269 -30.09 -33.77 50.11
CA THR A 269 -30.63 -35.08 50.44
C THR A 269 -30.20 -35.50 51.83
N CYS A 270 -31.09 -36.21 52.52
CA CYS A 270 -30.77 -36.96 53.72
C CYS A 270 -30.95 -38.45 53.40
N PRO A 271 -30.00 -39.33 53.79
CA PRO A 271 -30.18 -40.77 53.62
C PRO A 271 -31.44 -41.26 54.36
N ILE A 272 -32.25 -42.09 53.70
CA ILE A 272 -33.48 -42.67 54.27
C ILE A 272 -33.07 -43.56 55.45
N MET A 273 -33.54 -43.23 56.65
CA MET A 273 -33.16 -43.93 57.88
C MET A 273 -34.05 -45.14 58.16
N GLU A 274 -33.46 -46.21 58.70
CA GLU A 274 -34.17 -47.25 59.46
C GLU A 274 -34.26 -46.91 60.96
N ASN A 275 -33.47 -45.94 61.48
CA ASN A 275 -33.31 -45.72 62.93
C ASN A 275 -33.23 -44.21 63.33
N PRO A 276 -34.21 -43.61 64.01
CA PRO A 276 -34.35 -42.14 64.15
C PRO A 276 -33.35 -41.41 65.08
N LEU A 277 -32.44 -42.12 65.75
CA LEU A 277 -31.52 -41.55 66.77
C LEU A 277 -30.15 -41.10 66.23
N GLN A 278 -29.80 -41.40 64.97
CA GLN A 278 -28.51 -41.00 64.37
C GLN A 278 -28.69 -39.93 63.30
N THR A 279 -28.35 -38.68 63.58
CA THR A 279 -28.33 -37.63 62.54
C THR A 279 -27.15 -37.85 61.59
N LYS A 280 -27.38 -38.47 60.43
CA LYS A 280 -26.39 -38.51 59.35
C LYS A 280 -26.24 -37.12 58.70
N PRO A 281 -25.04 -36.77 58.20
CA PRO A 281 -24.83 -35.51 57.48
C PRO A 281 -25.72 -35.45 56.23
N HIS A 282 -26.10 -34.25 55.84
CA HIS A 282 -26.83 -34.01 54.60
C HIS A 282 -25.86 -34.08 53.41
N THR A 283 -26.36 -34.47 52.25
CA THR A 283 -25.57 -34.45 51.01
C THR A 283 -26.07 -33.33 50.12
N LEU A 284 -25.23 -32.33 49.87
CA LEU A 284 -25.47 -31.26 48.92
C LEU A 284 -25.00 -31.72 47.55
N THR A 285 -25.93 -31.77 46.60
CA THR A 285 -25.67 -32.13 45.20
C THR A 285 -26.06 -30.97 44.29
N VAL A 286 -25.17 -30.58 43.40
CA VAL A 286 -25.41 -29.57 42.37
C VAL A 286 -25.39 -30.25 41.01
N ILE A 287 -26.43 -30.03 40.22
CA ILE A 287 -26.67 -30.73 38.97
C ILE A 287 -26.81 -29.72 37.84
N ASP A 288 -26.02 -29.90 36.79
CA ASP A 288 -26.25 -29.23 35.52
C ASP A 288 -27.30 -30.01 34.74
N VAL A 289 -28.49 -29.44 34.69
CA VAL A 289 -29.67 -30.07 34.06
C VAL A 289 -29.53 -30.12 32.53
N ILE A 290 -28.87 -29.11 31.94
CA ILE A 290 -28.72 -28.99 30.48
C ILE A 290 -27.78 -30.09 29.99
N ASN A 291 -26.64 -30.26 30.65
CA ASN A 291 -25.64 -31.24 30.26
C ASN A 291 -25.84 -32.62 30.90
N ARG A 292 -26.78 -32.75 31.85
CA ARG A 292 -27.06 -33.97 32.64
C ARG A 292 -25.84 -34.47 33.40
N PHE A 293 -25.16 -33.56 34.10
CA PHE A 293 -23.98 -33.87 34.91
C PHE A 293 -24.20 -33.50 36.37
N ILE A 294 -23.60 -34.28 37.27
CA ILE A 294 -23.41 -33.85 38.65
C ILE A 294 -22.14 -32.99 38.65
N VAL A 295 -22.29 -31.70 38.92
CA VAL A 295 -21.19 -30.72 38.85
C VAL A 295 -20.57 -30.42 40.21
N PHE A 296 -21.19 -30.90 41.29
CA PHE A 296 -20.63 -30.90 42.63
C PHE A 296 -21.41 -31.85 43.53
N THR A 297 -20.73 -32.53 44.43
CA THR A 297 -21.36 -33.29 45.52
C THR A 297 -20.48 -33.25 46.75
N THR A 298 -21.04 -32.86 47.89
CA THR A 298 -20.30 -32.87 49.15
C THR A 298 -21.23 -33.23 50.32
N GLN A 299 -20.65 -33.80 51.37
CA GLN A 299 -21.34 -34.00 52.64
C GLN A 299 -21.22 -32.70 53.46
N VAL A 300 -22.36 -32.23 53.96
CA VAL A 300 -22.46 -31.04 54.80
C VAL A 300 -23.19 -31.45 56.09
N GLU A 301 -22.90 -30.78 57.19
CA GLU A 301 -23.74 -30.87 58.37
C GLU A 301 -25.20 -30.51 58.04
N THR A 302 -26.12 -30.83 58.94
CA THR A 302 -27.56 -30.66 58.70
C THR A 302 -27.89 -29.25 58.18
N VAL A 303 -28.31 -29.15 56.93
CA VAL A 303 -28.60 -27.89 56.25
C VAL A 303 -29.98 -27.40 56.67
N SER A 304 -30.04 -26.13 57.07
CA SER A 304 -31.28 -25.40 57.31
C SER A 304 -31.93 -24.94 56.01
N SER A 305 -31.15 -24.18 55.24
CA SER A 305 -31.64 -23.31 54.19
C SER A 305 -30.54 -23.10 53.17
N VAL A 306 -30.96 -22.95 51.92
CA VAL A 306 -30.08 -22.56 50.81
C VAL A 306 -30.64 -21.28 50.22
N PHE A 307 -29.81 -20.23 50.18
CA PHE A 307 -30.14 -18.91 49.68
C PHE A 307 -29.49 -18.71 48.31
N VAL A 308 -30.24 -18.09 47.40
CA VAL A 308 -29.77 -17.75 46.06
C VAL A 308 -29.96 -16.25 45.91
N GLU A 309 -28.93 -15.49 46.28
CA GLU A 309 -28.95 -14.03 46.33
C GLU A 309 -27.54 -13.50 46.02
N TYR A 310 -27.40 -12.21 45.70
CA TYR A 310 -26.11 -11.58 45.38
C TYR A 310 -25.40 -12.14 44.14
N GLY A 311 -26.14 -12.89 43.32
CA GLY A 311 -25.61 -13.58 42.15
C GLY A 311 -24.84 -14.86 42.47
N THR A 312 -24.89 -15.35 43.72
CA THR A 312 -24.23 -16.59 44.17
C THR A 312 -25.16 -17.43 45.08
N CYS A 313 -24.65 -18.54 45.61
CA CYS A 313 -25.41 -19.45 46.48
C CYS A 313 -24.77 -19.52 47.87
N TYR A 314 -25.62 -19.52 48.90
CA TYR A 314 -25.20 -19.67 50.29
C TYR A 314 -25.94 -20.82 50.97
N VAL A 315 -25.23 -21.59 51.78
CA VAL A 315 -25.76 -22.76 52.49
C VAL A 315 -25.65 -22.50 53.99
N LEU A 316 -26.79 -22.45 54.68
CA LEU A 316 -26.86 -22.28 56.13
C LEU A 316 -27.07 -23.64 56.80
N THR A 317 -26.27 -23.94 57.81
CA THR A 317 -26.36 -25.18 58.61
C THR A 317 -27.07 -24.95 59.95
N LYS A 318 -27.52 -26.03 60.60
CA LYS A 318 -28.05 -25.99 61.98
C LYS A 318 -27.05 -25.52 63.02
N ASN A 319 -25.77 -25.72 62.76
CA ASN A 319 -24.70 -25.22 63.61
C ASN A 319 -24.40 -23.73 63.39
N LYS A 320 -25.30 -23.00 62.70
CA LYS A 320 -25.23 -21.56 62.46
C LYS A 320 -24.02 -21.13 61.61
N LEU A 321 -23.40 -22.08 60.91
CA LEU A 321 -22.35 -21.83 59.94
C LEU A 321 -22.94 -21.56 58.56
N MET A 322 -22.43 -20.53 57.91
CA MET A 322 -22.81 -20.14 56.56
C MET A 322 -21.67 -20.42 55.58
N TYR A 323 -21.95 -21.21 54.56
CA TYR A 323 -21.02 -21.55 53.51
C TYR A 323 -21.36 -20.80 52.23
N HIS A 324 -20.34 -20.31 51.53
CA HIS A 324 -20.44 -19.80 50.18
C HIS A 324 -20.14 -20.92 49.18
N LEU A 325 -21.05 -21.12 48.23
CA LEU A 325 -20.89 -22.08 47.15
C LEU A 325 -20.35 -21.36 45.92
N ASP A 326 -19.04 -21.45 45.72
CA ASP A 326 -18.29 -20.79 44.64
C ASP A 326 -18.29 -21.62 43.37
N GLU A 327 -18.79 -21.06 42.26
CA GLU A 327 -18.67 -21.66 40.94
C GLU A 327 -17.27 -21.37 40.37
N LYS A 328 -16.55 -22.40 39.92
CA LYS A 328 -15.25 -22.23 39.24
C LYS A 328 -15.43 -21.45 37.93
N ASP A 329 -14.40 -20.74 37.52
CA ASP A 329 -14.37 -20.08 36.22
C ASP A 329 -14.31 -21.09 35.07
N LEU A 330 -14.70 -20.65 33.86
CA LEU A 330 -14.78 -21.51 32.68
C LEU A 330 -13.43 -22.15 32.33
N GLN A 331 -12.32 -21.42 32.45
CA GLN A 331 -10.99 -21.95 32.12
C GLN A 331 -10.60 -23.08 33.08
N SER A 332 -10.83 -22.91 34.39
CA SER A 332 -10.62 -23.98 35.37
C SER A 332 -11.47 -25.21 35.10
N LYS A 333 -12.74 -25.03 34.71
CA LYS A 333 -13.62 -26.14 34.30
C LYS A 333 -13.06 -26.87 33.08
N LEU A 334 -12.68 -26.15 32.03
CA LEU A 334 -12.10 -26.72 30.81
C LEU A 334 -10.76 -27.43 31.09
N ASN A 335 -9.88 -26.86 31.90
CA ASN A 335 -8.61 -27.47 32.29
C ASN A 335 -8.81 -28.79 33.07
N SER A 336 -9.82 -28.86 33.93
CA SER A 336 -10.20 -30.11 34.61
C SER A 336 -10.67 -31.18 33.61
N LEU A 337 -11.41 -30.78 32.58
CA LEU A 337 -11.85 -31.68 31.52
C LEU A 337 -10.71 -32.14 30.62
N TYR A 338 -9.77 -31.26 30.27
CA TYR A 338 -8.57 -31.61 29.50
C TYR A 338 -7.70 -32.62 30.24
N LYS A 339 -7.47 -32.42 31.54
CA LYS A 339 -6.73 -33.39 32.38
C LYS A 339 -7.39 -34.77 32.42
N LYS A 340 -8.72 -34.83 32.31
CA LYS A 340 -9.49 -36.08 32.25
C LYS A 340 -9.73 -36.59 30.82
N ASN A 341 -9.13 -35.96 29.80
CA ASN A 341 -9.29 -36.25 28.37
C ASN A 341 -10.75 -36.22 27.87
N MET A 342 -11.62 -35.44 28.50
CA MET A 342 -13.05 -35.34 28.14
C MET A 342 -13.32 -34.13 27.23
N TYR A 343 -12.75 -34.15 26.04
CA TYR A 343 -12.85 -33.04 25.06
C TYR A 343 -14.27 -32.82 24.54
N ASP A 344 -15.06 -33.87 24.29
CA ASP A 344 -16.44 -33.72 23.81
C ASP A 344 -17.33 -32.95 24.81
N THR A 345 -17.15 -33.20 26.11
CA THR A 345 -17.86 -32.44 27.15
C THR A 345 -17.33 -31.03 27.29
N ALA A 346 -16.03 -30.81 27.06
CA ALA A 346 -15.43 -29.48 27.04
C ALA A 346 -16.02 -28.63 25.91
N VAL A 347 -16.19 -29.20 24.70
CA VAL A 347 -16.85 -28.53 23.58
C VAL A 347 -18.31 -28.18 23.89
N LYS A 348 -19.08 -29.09 24.52
CA LYS A 348 -20.47 -28.82 24.91
C LYS A 348 -20.56 -27.67 25.93
N ILE A 349 -19.72 -27.69 26.96
CA ILE A 349 -19.68 -26.65 28.00
C ILE A 349 -19.25 -25.31 27.40
N ALA A 350 -18.26 -25.30 26.51
CA ALA A 350 -17.83 -24.08 25.82
C ALA A 350 -18.95 -23.50 24.94
N LYS A 351 -19.65 -24.32 24.14
CA LYS A 351 -20.78 -23.88 23.31
C LYS A 351 -21.93 -23.30 24.15
N ASN A 352 -22.29 -23.95 25.26
CA ASN A 352 -23.38 -23.48 26.13
C ASN A 352 -23.06 -22.16 26.84
N ASN A 353 -21.78 -21.86 27.08
CA ASN A 353 -21.33 -20.60 27.65
C ASN A 353 -21.01 -19.52 26.59
N GLN A 354 -21.44 -19.72 25.34
CA GLN A 354 -21.19 -18.80 24.22
C GLN A 354 -19.70 -18.47 24.05
N TYR A 355 -18.83 -19.47 24.22
CA TYR A 355 -17.39 -19.28 24.05
C TYR A 355 -17.06 -18.93 22.60
N ASP A 356 -16.12 -17.99 22.42
CA ASP A 356 -15.75 -17.49 21.09
C ASP A 356 -15.28 -18.61 20.17
N ALA A 357 -15.47 -18.41 18.86
CA ALA A 357 -15.08 -19.38 17.85
C ALA A 357 -13.55 -19.66 17.87
N GLU A 358 -12.74 -18.66 18.21
CA GLU A 358 -11.29 -18.82 18.45
C GLU A 358 -11.01 -19.67 19.69
N GLY A 359 -11.77 -19.49 20.76
CA GLY A 359 -11.70 -20.32 21.95
C GLY A 359 -12.05 -21.78 21.65
N LEU A 360 -13.10 -22.01 20.85
CA LEU A 360 -13.51 -23.35 20.39
C LEU A 360 -12.46 -24.01 19.49
N SER A 361 -11.82 -23.24 18.61
CA SER A 361 -10.75 -23.76 17.73
C SER A 361 -9.56 -24.29 18.54
N ASN A 362 -9.21 -23.63 19.65
CA ASN A 362 -8.20 -24.12 20.57
C ASN A 362 -8.57 -25.45 21.24
N ILE A 363 -9.87 -25.66 21.56
CA ILE A 363 -10.36 -26.95 22.07
C ILE A 363 -10.19 -28.03 21.01
N PHE A 364 -10.60 -27.75 19.77
CA PHE A 364 -10.49 -28.71 18.66
C PHE A 364 -9.03 -29.02 18.31
N LYS A 365 -8.13 -28.04 18.39
CA LYS A 365 -6.68 -28.25 18.26
C LYS A 365 -6.15 -29.23 19.31
N GLN A 366 -6.44 -28.98 20.60
CA GLN A 366 -5.99 -29.88 21.67
C GLN A 366 -6.62 -31.28 21.54
N TYR A 367 -7.86 -31.35 21.09
CA TYR A 367 -8.53 -32.62 20.83
C TYR A 367 -7.87 -33.38 19.67
N GLY A 368 -7.59 -32.69 18.56
CA GLY A 368 -6.86 -33.23 17.42
C GLY A 368 -5.45 -33.71 17.80
N ASP A 369 -4.71 -32.92 18.59
CA ASP A 369 -3.37 -33.27 19.07
C ASP A 369 -3.38 -34.54 19.94
N HIS A 370 -4.36 -34.67 20.83
CA HIS A 370 -4.54 -35.87 21.64
C HIS A 370 -4.86 -37.10 20.77
N LEU A 371 -5.76 -36.96 19.79
CA LEU A 371 -6.10 -38.05 18.86
C LEU A 371 -4.93 -38.45 17.96
N TYR A 372 -4.15 -37.47 17.50
CA TYR A 372 -2.94 -37.67 16.71
C TYR A 372 -1.89 -38.47 17.52
N ASN A 373 -1.65 -38.08 18.78
CA ASN A 373 -0.72 -38.79 19.67
C ASN A 373 -1.18 -40.21 20.00
N LYS A 374 -2.50 -40.46 19.99
CA LYS A 374 -3.09 -41.79 20.17
C LYS A 374 -2.98 -42.67 18.90
N GLY A 375 -2.57 -42.10 17.76
CA GLY A 375 -2.47 -42.79 16.47
C GLY A 375 -3.79 -42.89 15.70
N ASN A 376 -4.86 -42.23 16.16
CA ASN A 376 -6.12 -42.14 15.40
C ASN A 376 -6.08 -40.92 14.48
N PHE A 377 -5.43 -41.06 13.33
CA PHE A 377 -5.20 -39.98 12.37
C PHE A 377 -6.48 -39.50 11.68
N ALA A 378 -7.40 -40.41 11.33
CA ALA A 378 -8.66 -40.05 10.67
C ALA A 378 -9.51 -39.09 11.53
N SER A 379 -9.76 -39.46 12.78
CA SER A 379 -10.53 -38.60 13.69
C SER A 379 -9.77 -37.33 14.08
N ALA A 380 -8.43 -37.36 14.09
CA ALA A 380 -7.62 -36.17 14.34
C ALA A 380 -7.79 -35.12 13.24
N VAL A 381 -7.74 -35.53 11.97
CA VAL A 381 -7.99 -34.65 10.82
C VAL A 381 -9.37 -34.03 10.87
N GLU A 382 -10.42 -34.80 11.19
CA GLU A 382 -11.78 -34.27 11.35
C GLU A 382 -11.88 -33.15 12.40
N GLN A 383 -11.09 -33.22 13.48
CA GLN A 383 -11.04 -32.12 14.44
C GLN A 383 -10.22 -30.94 13.93
N TYR A 384 -9.10 -31.18 13.25
CA TYR A 384 -8.31 -30.10 12.64
C TYR A 384 -9.08 -29.36 11.53
N ILE A 385 -9.95 -30.04 10.77
CA ILE A 385 -10.83 -29.40 9.79
C ILE A 385 -11.73 -28.34 10.48
N LYS A 386 -12.21 -28.60 11.69
CA LYS A 386 -13.03 -27.62 12.44
C LYS A 386 -12.24 -26.40 12.95
N THR A 387 -10.91 -26.39 12.80
CA THR A 387 -10.04 -25.27 13.20
C THR A 387 -9.71 -24.33 12.04
N ILE A 388 -10.18 -24.62 10.82
CA ILE A 388 -9.84 -23.86 9.62
C ILE A 388 -10.29 -22.38 9.76
N GLY A 389 -9.36 -21.47 9.51
CA GLY A 389 -9.55 -20.01 9.63
C GLY A 389 -9.16 -19.40 10.97
N TYR A 390 -8.91 -20.21 11.99
CA TYR A 390 -8.36 -19.75 13.27
C TYR A 390 -6.97 -20.34 13.54
N LEU A 391 -6.76 -21.61 13.19
CA LEU A 391 -5.46 -22.26 13.27
C LEU A 391 -4.71 -22.12 11.94
N GLU A 392 -3.42 -21.79 12.01
CA GLU A 392 -2.56 -21.73 10.83
C GLU A 392 -2.41 -23.11 10.17
N PRO A 393 -2.75 -23.27 8.87
CA PRO A 393 -2.69 -24.55 8.17
C PRO A 393 -1.32 -25.23 8.21
N SER A 394 -0.23 -24.45 8.22
CA SER A 394 1.16 -24.91 8.35
C SER A 394 1.36 -25.90 9.51
N TYR A 395 0.65 -25.69 10.62
CA TYR A 395 0.72 -26.55 11.81
C TYR A 395 0.26 -27.97 11.52
N VAL A 396 -0.86 -28.10 10.82
CA VAL A 396 -1.47 -29.39 10.48
C VAL A 396 -0.71 -30.05 9.33
N ILE A 397 -0.36 -29.28 8.30
CA ILE A 397 0.42 -29.76 7.15
C ILE A 397 1.71 -30.42 7.63
N ARG A 398 2.49 -29.77 8.51
CA ARG A 398 3.76 -30.32 9.03
C ARG A 398 3.61 -31.67 9.72
N ARG A 399 2.46 -31.97 10.33
CA ARG A 399 2.18 -33.25 10.99
C ARG A 399 1.85 -34.37 9.98
N PHE A 400 1.21 -34.04 8.86
CA PHE A 400 0.75 -35.01 7.86
C PHE A 400 1.60 -35.05 6.57
N LEU A 401 2.76 -34.39 6.53
CA LEU A 401 3.67 -34.38 5.37
C LEU A 401 4.30 -35.75 5.05
N ASP A 402 4.34 -36.70 6.00
CA ASP A 402 4.87 -38.04 5.75
C ASP A 402 4.07 -38.71 4.62
N SER A 403 4.77 -39.31 3.67
CA SER A 403 4.23 -40.05 2.52
C SER A 403 3.09 -41.00 2.88
N ARG A 404 3.18 -41.67 4.03
CA ARG A 404 2.18 -42.62 4.55
C ARG A 404 0.85 -41.96 4.91
N HIS A 405 0.84 -40.66 5.18
CA HIS A 405 -0.33 -39.89 5.62
C HIS A 405 -0.85 -38.93 4.54
N THR A 406 -0.36 -39.07 3.30
CA THR A 406 -0.76 -38.19 2.18
C THR A 406 -2.27 -38.12 1.98
N GLN A 407 -3.01 -39.21 2.24
CA GLN A 407 -4.48 -39.24 2.15
C GLN A 407 -5.13 -38.24 3.13
N PHE A 408 -4.72 -38.28 4.39
CA PHE A 408 -5.19 -37.36 5.44
C PHE A 408 -4.83 -35.90 5.17
N LEU A 409 -3.64 -35.66 4.61
CA LEU A 409 -3.23 -34.33 4.17
C LEU A 409 -4.10 -33.83 3.01
N THR A 410 -4.44 -34.71 2.07
CA THR A 410 -5.31 -34.40 0.93
C THR A 410 -6.71 -34.00 1.41
N ASP A 411 -7.31 -34.77 2.33
CA ASP A 411 -8.63 -34.47 2.90
C ASP A 411 -8.65 -33.10 3.59
N TYR A 412 -7.61 -32.79 4.38
CA TYR A 412 -7.48 -31.49 5.05
C TYR A 412 -7.35 -30.33 4.04
N LEU A 413 -6.50 -30.47 3.02
CA LEU A 413 -6.31 -29.45 1.99
C LEU A 413 -7.56 -29.23 1.13
N GLN A 414 -8.30 -30.30 0.79
CA GLN A 414 -9.58 -30.20 0.10
C GLN A 414 -10.60 -29.39 0.92
N HIS A 415 -10.66 -29.60 2.23
CA HIS A 415 -11.56 -28.84 3.11
C HIS A 415 -11.15 -27.37 3.26
N ILE A 416 -9.85 -27.06 3.34
CA ILE A 416 -9.36 -25.67 3.30
C ILE A 416 -9.80 -25.00 2.00
N HIS A 417 -9.74 -25.72 0.88
CA HIS A 417 -10.17 -25.22 -0.40
C HIS A 417 -11.69 -24.97 -0.47
N LYS A 418 -12.50 -25.89 0.06
CA LYS A 418 -13.96 -25.73 0.12
C LYS A 418 -14.40 -24.52 0.94
N GLU A 419 -13.64 -24.14 1.97
CA GLU A 419 -13.91 -22.94 2.77
C GLU A 419 -13.37 -21.63 2.16
N GLY A 420 -12.66 -21.68 1.02
CA GLY A 420 -12.10 -20.50 0.36
C GLY A 420 -10.92 -19.86 1.10
N LYS A 421 -10.30 -20.57 2.05
CA LYS A 421 -9.14 -20.09 2.83
C LYS A 421 -7.81 -20.71 2.36
N ALA A 422 -7.78 -21.31 1.18
CA ALA A 422 -6.58 -21.88 0.59
C ALA A 422 -5.67 -20.78 0.02
N SER A 423 -4.36 -20.91 0.24
CA SER A 423 -3.36 -20.13 -0.47
C SER A 423 -2.94 -20.83 -1.76
N THR A 424 -2.20 -20.12 -2.61
CA THR A 424 -1.55 -20.65 -3.82
C THR A 424 -0.62 -21.83 -3.53
N ASP A 425 0.03 -21.82 -2.36
CA ASP A 425 0.91 -22.90 -1.93
C ASP A 425 0.11 -24.13 -1.48
N HIS A 426 -1.03 -23.92 -0.81
CA HIS A 426 -1.92 -25.00 -0.40
C HIS A 426 -2.54 -25.71 -1.60
N THR A 427 -2.94 -24.96 -2.64
CA THR A 427 -3.46 -25.52 -3.89
C THR A 427 -2.38 -26.27 -4.67
N THR A 428 -1.16 -25.72 -4.74
CA THR A 428 -0.02 -26.42 -5.36
C THR A 428 0.31 -27.72 -4.63
N LEU A 429 0.31 -27.72 -3.30
CA LEU A 429 0.55 -28.92 -2.50
C LEU A 429 -0.58 -29.94 -2.70
N LEU A 430 -1.82 -29.50 -2.83
CA LEU A 430 -2.97 -30.35 -3.15
C LEU A 430 -2.83 -31.01 -4.53
N LEU A 431 -2.46 -30.25 -5.56
CA LEU A 431 -2.19 -30.77 -6.91
C LEU A 431 -1.07 -31.83 -6.89
N ASN A 432 0.01 -31.57 -6.15
CA ASN A 432 1.08 -32.54 -5.95
C ASN A 432 0.63 -33.79 -5.17
N CYS A 433 -0.34 -33.65 -4.25
CA CYS A 433 -0.93 -34.79 -3.57
C CYS A 433 -1.82 -35.61 -4.50
N PHE A 434 -2.61 -34.97 -5.37
CA PHE A 434 -3.44 -35.68 -6.36
C PHE A 434 -2.60 -36.48 -7.36
N THR A 435 -1.52 -35.90 -7.89
CA THR A 435 -0.64 -36.61 -8.82
C THR A 435 0.09 -37.77 -8.14
N ARG A 436 0.52 -37.60 -6.88
CA ARG A 436 1.17 -38.67 -6.11
C ARG A 436 0.22 -39.81 -5.70
N LEU A 437 -1.06 -39.51 -5.48
CA LEU A 437 -2.09 -40.50 -5.15
C LEU A 437 -2.79 -41.10 -6.38
N ASP A 438 -2.38 -40.71 -7.59
CA ASP A 438 -2.96 -41.11 -8.87
C ASP A 438 -4.49 -40.90 -8.98
N ARG A 439 -4.97 -39.82 -8.35
CA ARG A 439 -6.41 -39.45 -8.36
C ARG A 439 -6.72 -38.52 -9.52
N ILE A 440 -6.60 -39.03 -10.74
CA ILE A 440 -6.72 -38.25 -11.98
C ILE A 440 -8.13 -37.66 -12.16
N ASP A 441 -9.19 -38.37 -11.75
CA ASP A 441 -10.57 -37.88 -11.90
C ASP A 441 -10.90 -36.74 -10.93
N GLU A 442 -10.45 -36.83 -9.68
CA GLU A 442 -10.56 -35.73 -8.71
C GLU A 442 -9.75 -34.51 -9.17
N LEU A 443 -8.57 -34.74 -9.77
CA LEU A 443 -7.78 -33.68 -10.38
C LEU A 443 -8.54 -33.01 -11.55
N LYS A 444 -9.14 -33.77 -12.46
CA LYS A 444 -9.92 -33.23 -13.58
C LYS A 444 -11.07 -32.35 -13.09
N THR A 445 -11.90 -32.85 -12.17
CA THR A 445 -13.01 -32.07 -11.59
C THR A 445 -12.54 -30.83 -10.84
N PHE A 446 -11.34 -30.88 -10.23
CA PHE A 446 -10.73 -29.73 -9.58
C PHE A 446 -10.23 -28.68 -10.59
N LEU A 447 -9.65 -29.12 -11.71
CA LEU A 447 -9.17 -28.26 -12.79
C LEU A 447 -10.30 -27.67 -13.62
N GLU A 448 -11.43 -28.36 -13.80
CA GLU A 448 -12.62 -27.81 -14.48
C GLU A 448 -13.21 -26.60 -13.74
N ASN A 449 -13.10 -26.58 -12.40
CA ASN A 449 -13.58 -25.49 -11.55
C ASN A 449 -12.51 -24.42 -11.25
N TYR A 450 -11.50 -24.26 -12.11
CA TYR A 450 -10.35 -23.37 -11.88
C TYR A 450 -10.69 -21.91 -11.60
N LYS A 451 -11.79 -21.36 -12.15
CA LYS A 451 -12.17 -19.95 -11.91
C LYS A 451 -12.54 -19.65 -10.45
N GLN A 452 -12.97 -20.66 -9.70
CA GLN A 452 -13.28 -20.52 -8.28
C GLN A 452 -12.05 -20.78 -7.40
N ASN A 453 -11.02 -21.42 -7.95
CA ASN A 453 -9.89 -21.96 -7.22
C ASN A 453 -8.67 -21.05 -7.46
N HIS A 454 -8.31 -20.21 -6.49
CA HIS A 454 -7.16 -19.30 -6.62
C HIS A 454 -5.83 -20.07 -6.55
N PHE A 455 -5.39 -20.64 -7.67
CA PHE A 455 -4.11 -21.34 -7.79
C PHE A 455 -3.25 -20.78 -8.91
N ASP A 456 -1.94 -20.99 -8.79
CA ASP A 456 -0.97 -20.59 -9.80
C ASP A 456 -1.10 -21.49 -11.03
N ILE A 457 -1.60 -20.91 -12.13
CA ILE A 457 -1.84 -21.60 -13.40
C ILE A 457 -0.52 -22.15 -13.97
N ASP A 458 0.58 -21.42 -13.86
CA ASP A 458 1.85 -21.83 -14.45
C ASP A 458 2.44 -23.02 -13.69
N VAL A 459 2.31 -23.02 -12.36
CA VAL A 459 2.71 -24.18 -11.54
C VAL A 459 1.80 -25.37 -11.80
N ALA A 460 0.49 -25.17 -11.92
CA ALA A 460 -0.46 -26.24 -12.25
C ALA A 460 -0.17 -26.87 -13.61
N ILE A 461 0.13 -26.07 -14.64
CA ILE A 461 0.55 -26.57 -15.96
C ILE A 461 1.81 -27.41 -15.81
N ASN A 462 2.82 -26.94 -15.08
CA ASN A 462 4.09 -27.65 -14.91
C ASN A 462 3.95 -28.97 -14.13
N VAL A 463 3.09 -29.01 -13.12
CA VAL A 463 2.78 -30.24 -12.36
C VAL A 463 2.02 -31.23 -13.24
N CYS A 464 1.05 -30.75 -14.02
CA CYS A 464 0.30 -31.57 -14.95
C CYS A 464 1.20 -32.07 -16.09
N ARG A 465 2.11 -31.25 -16.64
CA ARG A 465 3.03 -31.62 -17.72
C ARG A 465 3.88 -32.86 -17.39
N LYS A 466 4.20 -33.09 -16.11
CA LYS A 466 4.97 -34.26 -15.64
C LYS A 466 4.19 -35.57 -15.59
N SER A 467 2.86 -35.53 -15.55
CA SER A 467 2.01 -36.71 -15.29
C SER A 467 0.82 -36.87 -16.26
N CYS A 468 0.29 -35.76 -16.78
CA CYS A 468 -0.95 -35.61 -17.55
C CYS A 468 -0.77 -34.51 -18.63
N ILE A 469 -0.06 -34.84 -19.71
CA ILE A 469 0.36 -33.87 -20.76
C ILE A 469 -0.85 -33.27 -21.50
N GLU A 470 -1.87 -34.07 -21.82
CA GLU A 470 -3.06 -33.61 -22.53
C GLU A 470 -3.85 -32.57 -21.71
N GLN A 471 -4.03 -32.82 -20.41
CA GLN A 471 -4.73 -31.91 -19.50
C GLN A 471 -3.92 -30.63 -19.26
N ALA A 472 -2.58 -30.71 -19.25
CA ALA A 472 -1.72 -29.53 -19.18
C ALA A 472 -1.89 -28.62 -20.42
N LEU A 473 -2.04 -29.23 -21.61
CA LEU A 473 -2.29 -28.52 -22.85
C LEU A 473 -3.68 -27.88 -22.88
N ASP A 474 -4.72 -28.58 -22.44
CA ASP A 474 -6.07 -28.01 -22.34
C ASP A 474 -6.09 -26.84 -21.36
N LEU A 475 -5.46 -27.00 -20.19
CA LEU A 475 -5.39 -25.96 -19.17
C LEU A 475 -4.61 -24.72 -19.66
N ALA A 476 -3.53 -24.92 -20.42
CA ALA A 476 -2.78 -23.83 -21.04
C ALA A 476 -3.62 -23.08 -22.09
N LYS A 477 -4.38 -23.81 -22.93
CA LYS A 477 -5.27 -23.22 -23.95
C LYS A 477 -6.43 -22.44 -23.33
N PHE A 478 -7.10 -22.99 -22.30
CA PHE A 478 -8.24 -22.34 -21.64
C PHE A 478 -7.85 -21.06 -20.89
N ASN A 479 -6.60 -20.98 -20.40
CA ASN A 479 -6.12 -19.83 -19.63
C ASN A 479 -5.31 -18.83 -20.47
N ASN A 480 -5.32 -18.95 -21.80
CA ASN A 480 -4.58 -18.07 -22.71
C ASN A 480 -3.06 -18.03 -22.42
N LYS A 481 -2.50 -19.12 -21.89
CA LYS A 481 -1.05 -19.27 -21.66
C LYS A 481 -0.39 -19.85 -22.90
N TYR A 482 -0.34 -19.03 -23.95
CA TYR A 482 0.05 -19.45 -25.30
C TYR A 482 1.47 -20.02 -25.40
N ASP A 483 2.44 -19.44 -24.69
CA ASP A 483 3.84 -19.90 -24.69
C ASP A 483 3.95 -21.35 -24.16
N HIS A 484 3.29 -21.63 -23.04
CA HIS A 484 3.25 -22.98 -22.47
C HIS A 484 2.52 -23.97 -23.39
N ALA A 485 1.39 -23.57 -23.99
CA ALA A 485 0.67 -24.42 -24.93
C ALA A 485 1.52 -24.78 -26.14
N ILE A 486 2.23 -23.80 -26.72
CA ILE A 486 3.10 -24.00 -27.88
C ILE A 486 4.34 -24.82 -27.51
N SER A 487 4.98 -24.55 -26.36
CA SER A 487 6.07 -25.37 -25.81
C SER A 487 5.65 -26.83 -25.66
N ILE A 488 4.49 -27.12 -25.06
CA ILE A 488 3.98 -28.50 -24.91
C ILE A 488 3.75 -29.13 -26.30
N MET A 489 3.18 -28.40 -27.26
CA MET A 489 2.91 -28.91 -28.61
C MET A 489 4.19 -29.19 -29.41
N ILE A 490 5.23 -28.38 -29.24
CA ILE A 490 6.49 -28.46 -29.99
C ILE A 490 7.48 -29.44 -29.34
N GLU A 491 7.67 -29.36 -28.02
CA GLU A 491 8.69 -30.11 -27.30
C GLU A 491 8.21 -31.49 -26.85
N ASP A 492 7.01 -31.58 -26.26
CA ASP A 492 6.51 -32.84 -25.70
C ASP A 492 5.76 -33.67 -26.73
N LEU A 493 4.82 -33.05 -27.47
CA LEU A 493 3.94 -33.74 -28.41
C LEU A 493 4.51 -33.78 -29.84
N LYS A 494 5.47 -32.91 -30.20
CA LYS A 494 6.06 -32.78 -31.54
C LYS A 494 5.04 -32.58 -32.67
N HIS A 495 3.90 -31.96 -32.38
CA HIS A 495 2.85 -31.66 -33.34
C HIS A 495 3.07 -30.27 -33.97
N TYR A 496 4.10 -30.14 -34.80
CA TYR A 496 4.51 -28.87 -35.42
C TYR A 496 3.41 -28.23 -36.29
N ASP A 497 2.66 -29.05 -37.02
CA ASP A 497 1.54 -28.57 -37.86
C ASP A 497 0.42 -27.92 -37.03
N ASN A 498 0.04 -28.56 -35.92
CA ASN A 498 -1.00 -28.04 -35.04
C ASN A 498 -0.52 -26.79 -34.29
N ALA A 499 0.79 -26.67 -34.02
CA ALA A 499 1.37 -25.49 -33.41
C ALA A 499 1.30 -24.27 -34.34
N VAL A 500 1.59 -24.44 -35.64
CA VAL A 500 1.44 -23.35 -36.63
C VAL A 500 -0.03 -22.97 -36.83
N GLU A 501 -0.95 -23.95 -36.84
CA GLU A 501 -2.38 -23.66 -36.93
C GLU A 501 -2.88 -22.92 -35.67
N TYR A 502 -2.39 -23.28 -34.48
CA TYR A 502 -2.72 -22.58 -33.25
C TYR A 502 -2.16 -21.16 -33.23
N LEU A 503 -0.90 -20.96 -33.64
CA LEU A 503 -0.26 -19.64 -33.81
C LEU A 503 -1.07 -18.73 -34.75
N SER A 504 -1.60 -19.28 -35.84
CA SER A 504 -2.42 -18.51 -36.79
C SER A 504 -3.77 -18.02 -36.24
N LYS A 505 -4.19 -18.52 -35.07
CA LYS A 505 -5.44 -18.13 -34.38
C LYS A 505 -5.20 -17.14 -33.24
N LEU A 506 -3.94 -16.86 -32.88
CA LEU A 506 -3.59 -15.98 -31.76
C LEU A 506 -3.72 -14.49 -32.14
N SER A 507 -3.67 -13.63 -31.12
CA SER A 507 -3.47 -12.19 -31.31
C SER A 507 -2.12 -11.92 -31.98
N TYR A 508 -1.98 -10.72 -32.54
CA TYR A 508 -0.74 -10.27 -33.17
C TYR A 508 0.46 -10.39 -32.22
N ASP A 509 0.40 -9.75 -31.04
CA ASP A 509 1.49 -9.72 -30.06
C ASP A 509 1.92 -11.11 -29.57
N ASP A 510 0.96 -12.03 -29.42
CA ASP A 510 1.24 -13.38 -28.92
C ASP A 510 1.81 -14.27 -30.03
N ALA A 511 1.36 -14.10 -31.28
CA ALA A 511 1.93 -14.81 -32.41
C ALA A 511 3.38 -14.40 -32.66
N GLU A 512 3.67 -13.09 -32.67
CA GLU A 512 5.03 -12.55 -32.86
C GLU A 512 6.00 -13.09 -31.80
N ARG A 513 5.67 -12.93 -30.50
CA ARG A 513 6.53 -13.38 -29.39
C ARG A 513 6.86 -14.87 -29.45
N ASN A 514 5.90 -15.71 -29.84
CA ASN A 514 6.10 -17.15 -29.94
C ASN A 514 6.87 -17.54 -31.20
N ILE A 515 6.66 -16.84 -32.32
CA ILE A 515 7.45 -17.05 -33.54
C ILE A 515 8.91 -16.65 -33.32
N MET A 516 9.21 -15.59 -32.57
CA MET A 516 10.58 -15.23 -32.23
C MET A 516 11.31 -16.31 -31.41
N LYS A 517 10.58 -17.06 -30.56
CA LYS A 517 11.16 -18.13 -29.73
C LYS A 517 11.30 -19.46 -30.46
N TYR A 518 10.26 -19.89 -31.16
CA TYR A 518 10.16 -21.23 -31.76
C TYR A 518 10.29 -21.21 -33.29
N GLY A 519 10.45 -20.04 -33.91
CA GLY A 519 10.44 -19.84 -35.36
C GLY A 519 11.54 -20.59 -36.10
N ASN A 520 12.76 -20.62 -35.57
CA ASN A 520 13.87 -21.38 -36.19
C ASN A 520 13.51 -22.87 -36.31
N LEU A 521 12.98 -23.44 -35.23
CA LEU A 521 12.59 -24.84 -35.19
C LEU A 521 11.40 -25.12 -36.11
N LEU A 522 10.44 -24.20 -36.19
CA LEU A 522 9.31 -24.32 -37.12
C LEU A 522 9.73 -24.11 -38.59
N MET A 523 10.74 -23.30 -38.88
CA MET A 523 11.31 -23.12 -40.23
C MET A 523 12.03 -24.38 -40.70
N ASP A 524 12.70 -25.10 -39.80
CA ASP A 524 13.38 -26.36 -40.14
C ASP A 524 12.39 -27.49 -40.53
N TYR A 525 11.25 -27.58 -39.83
CA TYR A 525 10.28 -28.66 -40.04
C TYR A 525 9.11 -28.31 -40.98
N VAL A 526 8.60 -27.07 -40.96
CA VAL A 526 7.40 -26.65 -41.72
C VAL A 526 7.54 -25.23 -42.32
N PRO A 527 8.52 -25.00 -43.23
CA PRO A 527 8.83 -23.67 -43.76
C PRO A 527 7.68 -23.06 -44.56
N HIS A 528 7.01 -23.85 -45.41
CA HIS A 528 5.95 -23.33 -46.28
C HIS A 528 4.75 -22.76 -45.51
N LYS A 529 4.30 -23.44 -44.44
CA LYS A 529 3.16 -22.95 -43.64
C LYS A 529 3.56 -21.74 -42.79
N LEU A 530 4.79 -21.73 -42.26
CA LEU A 530 5.30 -20.60 -41.48
C LEU A 530 5.51 -19.35 -42.35
N ILE A 531 6.11 -19.47 -43.54
CA ILE A 531 6.27 -18.34 -44.48
C ILE A 531 4.91 -17.77 -44.89
N THR A 532 3.91 -18.65 -45.10
CA THR A 532 2.54 -18.21 -45.39
C THR A 532 1.93 -17.44 -44.21
N LEU A 533 2.23 -17.85 -42.97
CA LEU A 533 1.81 -17.14 -41.77
C LEU A 533 2.53 -15.80 -41.61
N LEU A 534 3.85 -15.74 -41.83
CA LEU A 534 4.65 -14.51 -41.82
C LEU A 534 4.16 -13.49 -42.86
N LYS A 535 3.90 -13.94 -44.09
CA LYS A 535 3.29 -13.10 -45.14
C LYS A 535 1.96 -12.49 -44.67
N LYS A 536 1.13 -13.25 -43.95
CA LYS A 536 -0.14 -12.75 -43.40
C LYS A 536 0.05 -11.81 -42.21
N LEU A 537 0.97 -12.13 -41.29
CA LEU A 537 1.29 -11.31 -40.12
C LEU A 537 1.76 -9.90 -40.51
N CYS A 538 2.51 -9.79 -41.60
CA CYS A 538 3.03 -8.51 -42.07
C CYS A 538 2.10 -7.75 -43.02
N THR A 539 1.03 -8.36 -43.58
CA THR A 539 0.16 -7.68 -44.56
C THR A 539 -1.25 -7.41 -44.01
N ASP A 540 -2.08 -8.44 -43.94
CA ASP A 540 -3.47 -8.38 -43.45
C ASP A 540 -3.72 -9.48 -42.42
N TYR A 541 -3.19 -9.30 -41.21
CA TYR A 541 -3.42 -10.24 -40.10
C TYR A 541 -4.78 -9.99 -39.43
N ILE A 542 -5.78 -10.78 -39.82
CA ILE A 542 -7.08 -10.77 -39.15
C ILE A 542 -7.06 -11.85 -38.08
N ALA A 543 -6.66 -11.49 -36.86
CA ALA A 543 -6.89 -12.34 -35.70
C ALA A 543 -8.41 -12.52 -35.54
N LYS A 544 -8.93 -13.74 -35.76
CA LYS A 544 -10.29 -14.05 -35.31
C LYS A 544 -10.27 -13.93 -33.79
N LYS A 545 -10.89 -12.90 -33.21
CA LYS A 545 -11.20 -12.90 -31.78
C LYS A 545 -11.94 -14.20 -31.49
N CYS A 546 -11.29 -15.12 -30.76
CA CYS A 546 -11.96 -16.28 -30.21
C CYS A 546 -13.16 -15.77 -29.40
N ASP A 547 -14.33 -16.36 -29.67
CA ASP A 547 -15.66 -15.94 -29.20
C ASP A 547 -15.68 -15.35 -27.78
N GLU A 548 -15.89 -14.03 -27.69
CA GLU A 548 -16.38 -13.35 -26.48
C GLU A 548 -17.88 -13.64 -26.26
N SER A 549 -18.25 -14.91 -26.07
CA SER A 549 -19.60 -15.31 -25.70
C SER A 549 -19.64 -15.97 -24.33
N SER A 550 -19.13 -15.29 -23.29
CA SER A 550 -19.46 -15.60 -21.88
C SER A 550 -18.91 -14.57 -20.88
N ARG A 551 -19.24 -13.29 -21.06
CA ARG A 551 -19.14 -12.28 -19.98
C ARG A 551 -20.39 -11.41 -19.92
N LYS A 552 -21.43 -11.97 -19.29
CA LYS A 552 -22.42 -11.20 -18.56
C LYS A 552 -22.37 -11.70 -17.12
N ASP A 553 -21.83 -10.89 -16.23
CA ASP A 553 -22.53 -10.40 -15.03
C ASP A 553 -21.56 -9.98 -13.91
N HIS A 554 -21.80 -8.74 -13.46
CA HIS A 554 -21.61 -8.15 -12.13
C HIS A 554 -20.27 -8.30 -11.38
N SER A 555 -19.55 -7.17 -11.30
CA SER A 555 -19.18 -6.60 -9.99
C SER A 555 -18.86 -5.11 -10.13
N GLU A 556 -19.69 -4.29 -9.51
CA GLU A 556 -19.44 -2.90 -9.15
C GLU A 556 -18.31 -2.87 -8.10
N ASP A 557 -17.23 -2.13 -8.36
CA ASP A 557 -16.71 -1.05 -7.50
C ASP A 557 -15.23 -0.74 -7.77
N ASN A 558 -15.01 0.55 -8.02
CA ASN A 558 -13.82 1.36 -7.72
C ASN A 558 -12.45 0.94 -8.30
N ASP A 559 -12.08 1.63 -9.39
CA ASP A 559 -10.94 2.55 -9.33
C ASP A 559 -11.09 3.69 -10.36
N ILE A 560 -11.59 4.81 -9.84
CA ILE A 560 -11.54 6.15 -10.45
C ILE A 560 -10.10 6.65 -10.27
N PHE A 561 -9.33 6.77 -11.35
CA PHE A 561 -8.40 7.88 -11.67
C PHE A 561 -7.48 7.51 -12.85
N THR A 562 -7.96 7.66 -14.09
CA THR A 562 -7.13 8.07 -15.25
C THR A 562 -8.03 8.37 -16.46
N LEU A 563 -8.86 9.43 -16.35
CA LEU A 563 -9.52 10.02 -17.51
C LEU A 563 -8.93 11.40 -17.76
N GLY A 564 -7.94 11.41 -18.66
CA GLY A 564 -7.37 12.62 -19.25
C GLY A 564 -7.15 12.38 -20.74
N TYR A 565 -8.14 12.80 -21.53
CA TYR A 565 -8.07 13.09 -22.97
C TYR A 565 -7.65 11.97 -23.93
N ARG A 566 -8.66 11.34 -24.59
CA ARG A 566 -8.69 11.18 -26.05
C ARG A 566 -10.14 11.10 -26.55
N ASN A 567 -10.67 12.26 -26.96
CA ASN A 567 -11.76 12.32 -27.92
C ASN A 567 -11.12 12.44 -29.31
N GLY A 568 -11.37 11.46 -30.19
CA GLY A 568 -11.04 11.56 -31.61
C GLY A 568 -10.62 10.25 -32.27
N GLY A 569 -11.60 9.51 -32.81
CA GLY A 569 -11.45 8.58 -33.94
C GLY A 569 -10.63 7.31 -33.72
N PHE A 570 -11.29 6.19 -33.42
CA PHE A 570 -10.69 4.86 -33.62
C PHE A 570 -11.08 4.32 -34.99
N LEU A 571 -10.18 4.54 -35.96
CA LEU A 571 -9.94 3.58 -37.03
C LEU A 571 -9.28 2.35 -36.40
N ASP A 572 -9.61 1.16 -36.89
CA ASP A 572 -8.84 -0.07 -36.65
C ASP A 572 -7.34 0.21 -36.82
N GLU A 573 -6.57 0.27 -35.72
CA GLU A 573 -5.13 0.17 -35.78
C GLU A 573 -4.81 -1.27 -36.20
N ARG A 574 -4.52 -1.46 -37.49
CA ARG A 574 -3.96 -2.70 -38.01
C ARG A 574 -2.57 -2.86 -37.42
N GLU A 575 -2.43 -3.66 -36.38
CA GLU A 575 -1.14 -4.08 -35.84
C GLU A 575 -0.46 -4.97 -36.90
N GLN A 576 0.54 -4.43 -37.59
CA GLN A 576 1.32 -5.14 -38.61
C GLN A 576 2.71 -5.46 -38.05
N ALA A 577 3.16 -6.69 -38.27
CA ALA A 577 4.48 -7.13 -37.82
C ALA A 577 5.59 -6.40 -38.55
N THR A 578 6.59 -5.92 -37.81
CA THR A 578 7.82 -5.35 -38.35
C THR A 578 8.53 -6.44 -39.16
N PRO A 579 8.57 -6.33 -40.49
CA PRO A 579 9.06 -7.45 -41.29
C PRO A 579 10.55 -7.75 -41.09
N GLU A 580 11.29 -6.79 -40.52
CA GLU A 580 12.71 -6.88 -40.18
C GLU A 580 13.01 -7.96 -39.15
N ASP A 581 12.11 -8.12 -38.17
CA ASP A 581 12.32 -9.04 -37.05
C ASP A 581 12.34 -10.49 -37.49
N PHE A 582 11.76 -10.84 -38.63
CA PHE A 582 11.68 -12.21 -39.13
C PHE A 582 12.77 -12.57 -40.13
N ILE A 583 13.62 -11.62 -40.56
CA ILE A 583 14.62 -11.85 -41.61
C ILE A 583 15.66 -12.88 -41.17
N HIS A 584 16.02 -12.89 -39.88
CA HIS A 584 16.97 -13.85 -39.32
C HIS A 584 16.49 -15.31 -39.36
N LEU A 585 15.19 -15.56 -39.58
CA LEU A 585 14.61 -16.90 -39.65
C LEU A 585 14.83 -17.57 -41.02
N PHE A 586 15.24 -16.83 -42.05
CA PHE A 586 15.38 -17.35 -43.41
C PHE A 586 16.82 -17.77 -43.69
N ASN A 587 17.02 -19.05 -43.97
CA ASN A 587 18.32 -19.61 -44.39
C ASN A 587 18.54 -19.59 -45.91
N ASP A 588 17.47 -19.43 -46.72
CA ASP A 588 17.51 -19.48 -48.19
C ASP A 588 17.23 -18.09 -48.81
N SER A 589 18.19 -17.57 -49.58
CA SER A 589 18.11 -16.24 -50.21
C SER A 589 16.94 -16.12 -51.20
N LYS A 590 16.50 -17.21 -51.83
CA LYS A 590 15.36 -17.18 -52.77
C LYS A 590 14.02 -17.04 -52.04
N GLN A 591 13.85 -17.73 -50.91
CA GLN A 591 12.64 -17.63 -50.09
C GLN A 591 12.56 -16.26 -49.42
N MET A 592 13.71 -15.70 -49.03
CA MET A 592 13.80 -14.35 -48.50
C MET A 592 13.44 -13.30 -49.55
N ILE A 593 13.91 -13.43 -50.80
CA ILE A 593 13.52 -12.52 -51.89
C ILE A 593 12.02 -12.62 -52.17
N ASP A 594 11.43 -13.82 -52.24
CA ASP A 594 9.98 -14.00 -52.43
C ASP A 594 9.17 -13.38 -51.27
N TYR A 595 9.68 -13.46 -50.05
CA TYR A 595 9.08 -12.80 -48.89
C TYR A 595 9.18 -11.27 -48.99
N ILE A 596 10.36 -10.70 -49.21
CA ILE A 596 10.58 -9.25 -49.28
C ILE A 596 9.88 -8.61 -50.49
N GLU A 597 9.88 -9.26 -51.66
CA GLU A 597 9.11 -8.81 -52.83
C GLU A 597 7.60 -8.76 -52.54
N TYR A 598 7.08 -9.78 -51.84
CA TYR A 598 5.68 -9.82 -51.45
C TYR A 598 5.34 -8.67 -50.49
N LEU A 599 6.24 -8.34 -49.56
CA LEU A 599 6.05 -7.23 -48.62
C LEU A 599 6.06 -5.88 -49.34
N ILE A 600 7.04 -5.62 -50.21
CA ILE A 600 7.14 -4.36 -50.95
C ILE A 600 5.93 -4.14 -51.88
N ARG A 601 5.36 -5.21 -52.45
CA ARG A 601 4.16 -5.10 -53.30
C ARG A 601 2.88 -4.79 -52.53
N ASN A 602 2.77 -5.27 -51.29
CA ASN A 602 1.51 -5.23 -50.54
C ASN A 602 1.50 -4.21 -49.39
N LEU A 603 2.66 -3.72 -48.96
CA LEU A 603 2.77 -2.71 -47.90
C LEU A 603 3.02 -1.31 -48.46
N PRO A 604 2.26 -0.29 -47.99
CA PRO A 604 2.39 1.09 -48.46
C PRO A 604 3.69 1.78 -47.99
N THR A 605 4.28 1.32 -46.88
CA THR A 605 5.52 1.87 -46.30
C THR A 605 6.42 0.73 -45.83
N CYS A 606 7.51 0.47 -46.55
CA CYS A 606 8.56 -0.45 -46.14
C CYS A 606 9.78 0.34 -45.66
N SER A 607 10.54 -0.21 -44.69
CA SER A 607 11.71 0.43 -44.12
C SER A 607 12.94 0.38 -45.04
N ASN A 608 13.88 1.29 -44.80
CA ASN A 608 15.13 1.35 -45.57
C ASN A 608 15.94 0.05 -45.48
N PHE A 609 15.84 -0.66 -44.35
CA PHE A 609 16.52 -1.94 -44.16
C PHE A 609 16.04 -3.02 -45.11
N LEU A 610 14.74 -3.09 -45.39
CA LEU A 610 14.17 -4.09 -46.32
C LEU A 610 14.64 -3.85 -47.75
N TYR A 611 14.67 -2.59 -48.20
CA TYR A 611 15.20 -2.24 -49.51
C TYR A 611 16.71 -2.45 -49.59
N ASN A 612 17.48 -2.09 -48.56
CA ASN A 612 18.91 -2.36 -48.49
C ASN A 612 19.21 -3.86 -48.56
N SER A 613 18.47 -4.67 -47.79
CA SER A 613 18.61 -6.14 -47.76
C SER A 613 18.23 -6.76 -49.10
N LEU A 614 17.18 -6.25 -49.75
CA LEU A 614 16.79 -6.67 -51.09
C LEU A 614 17.87 -6.33 -52.14
N ILE A 615 18.42 -5.10 -52.10
CA ILE A 615 19.51 -4.68 -52.98
C ILE A 615 20.75 -5.53 -52.73
N GLU A 616 21.12 -5.79 -51.48
CA GLU A 616 22.25 -6.65 -51.12
C GLU A 616 22.06 -8.07 -51.65
N HIS A 617 20.88 -8.65 -51.48
CA HIS A 617 20.59 -10.01 -51.96
C HIS A 617 20.52 -10.07 -53.50
N TYR A 618 19.99 -9.03 -54.16
CA TYR A 618 20.06 -8.90 -55.61
C TYR A 618 21.49 -8.71 -56.13
N LEU A 619 22.32 -7.91 -55.47
CA LEU A 619 23.74 -7.73 -55.82
C LEU A 619 24.54 -9.01 -55.57
N THR A 620 24.20 -9.77 -54.53
CA THR A 620 24.79 -11.09 -54.26
C THR A 620 24.45 -12.07 -55.38
N LEU A 621 23.18 -12.15 -55.80
CA LEU A 621 22.77 -12.97 -56.95
C LEU A 621 23.32 -12.46 -58.28
N TRP A 622 23.46 -11.14 -58.46
CA TRP A 622 24.06 -10.53 -59.64
C TRP A 622 25.56 -10.84 -59.76
N LYS A 623 26.29 -10.81 -58.64
CA LYS A 623 27.71 -11.16 -58.60
C LYS A 623 27.93 -12.67 -58.72
N MET A 624 27.03 -13.49 -58.18
CA MET A 624 27.06 -14.94 -58.38
C MET A 624 26.71 -15.37 -59.81
N SER A 625 26.05 -14.52 -60.60
CA SER A 625 25.76 -14.78 -62.02
C SER A 625 26.91 -14.28 -62.89
N ASP A 626 28.01 -15.03 -62.92
CA ASP A 626 29.27 -14.64 -63.59
C ASP A 626 29.19 -14.44 -65.12
N ASN A 627 28.11 -14.87 -65.80
CA ASN A 627 27.92 -14.69 -67.25
C ASN A 627 26.83 -13.65 -67.58
N PRO A 628 26.91 -12.93 -68.72
CA PRO A 628 25.83 -12.09 -69.23
C PRO A 628 24.68 -12.96 -69.75
N SER A 629 24.01 -13.67 -68.84
CA SER A 629 22.72 -14.32 -69.08
C SER A 629 21.62 -13.26 -69.09
N SER A 630 20.47 -13.54 -69.72
CA SER A 630 19.30 -12.65 -69.67
C SER A 630 18.83 -12.37 -68.24
N GLU A 631 19.15 -13.27 -67.31
CA GLU A 631 18.89 -13.10 -65.87
C GLU A 631 19.76 -12.00 -65.28
N ARG A 632 21.05 -11.91 -65.63
CA ARG A 632 21.93 -10.84 -65.14
C ARG A 632 21.50 -9.46 -65.65
N THR A 633 21.16 -9.36 -66.93
CA THR A 633 20.64 -8.11 -67.51
C THR A 633 19.26 -7.74 -66.94
N GLY A 634 18.41 -8.73 -66.66
CA GLY A 634 17.14 -8.51 -65.98
C GLY A 634 17.32 -8.05 -64.52
N LEU A 635 18.30 -8.59 -63.80
CA LEU A 635 18.67 -8.16 -62.45
C LEU A 635 19.27 -6.76 -62.44
N GLU A 636 20.12 -6.41 -63.42
CA GLU A 636 20.66 -5.05 -63.60
C GLU A 636 19.55 -4.03 -63.84
N GLN A 637 18.61 -4.33 -64.72
CA GLN A 637 17.47 -3.46 -64.98
C GLN A 637 16.62 -3.26 -63.71
N ARG A 638 16.32 -4.34 -62.98
CA ARG A 638 15.59 -4.26 -61.71
C ARG A 638 16.34 -3.48 -60.63
N LEU A 639 17.66 -3.67 -60.52
CA LEU A 639 18.51 -2.91 -59.58
C LEU A 639 18.55 -1.43 -59.93
N VAL A 640 18.69 -1.08 -61.22
CA VAL A 640 18.68 0.33 -61.67
C VAL A 640 17.30 0.97 -61.49
N GLU A 641 16.22 0.25 -61.78
CA GLU A 641 14.85 0.73 -61.50
C GLU A 641 14.62 0.93 -60.00
N LEU A 642 15.12 0.02 -59.16
CA LEU A 642 14.99 0.11 -57.72
C LEU A 642 15.78 1.33 -57.17
N ILE A 643 17.02 1.52 -57.61
CA ILE A 643 17.85 2.68 -57.22
C ILE A 643 17.23 3.99 -57.72
N LYS A 644 16.78 4.09 -58.97
CA LYS A 644 16.22 5.33 -59.51
C LYS A 644 14.85 5.70 -58.95
N ASN A 645 13.94 4.73 -58.83
CA ASN A 645 12.55 5.01 -58.52
C ASN A 645 12.27 5.01 -57.00
N PHE A 646 13.12 4.36 -56.19
CA PHE A 646 12.91 4.20 -54.75
C PHE A 646 13.99 4.86 -53.90
N ASN A 647 14.63 5.93 -54.39
CA ASN A 647 15.69 6.66 -53.70
C ASN A 647 15.31 7.20 -52.29
N GLN A 648 14.01 7.37 -52.02
CA GLN A 648 13.53 7.80 -50.70
C GLN A 648 13.44 6.66 -49.67
N PHE A 649 13.54 5.41 -50.11
CA PHE A 649 13.25 4.22 -49.31
C PHE A 649 14.46 3.33 -49.05
N TYR A 650 15.69 3.77 -49.34
CA TYR A 650 16.92 3.05 -48.98
C TYR A 650 17.96 4.01 -48.40
N ASP A 651 18.98 3.48 -47.72
CA ASP A 651 20.08 4.32 -47.21
C ASP A 651 21.15 4.49 -48.30
N ASP A 652 21.25 5.69 -48.83
CA ASP A 652 22.21 6.07 -49.86
C ASP A 652 23.65 5.70 -49.53
N ASN A 653 24.09 5.88 -48.29
CA ASN A 653 25.46 5.58 -47.90
C ASN A 653 25.69 4.07 -47.89
N HIS A 654 24.72 3.31 -47.38
CA HIS A 654 24.79 1.86 -47.33
C HIS A 654 24.76 1.26 -48.74
N VAL A 655 23.82 1.69 -49.59
CA VAL A 655 23.73 1.25 -50.99
C VAL A 655 24.97 1.67 -51.78
N LEU A 656 25.56 2.84 -51.51
CA LEU A 656 26.81 3.26 -52.14
C LEU A 656 28.00 2.40 -51.73
N VAL A 657 28.06 1.97 -50.46
CA VAL A 657 29.06 1.00 -49.98
C VAL A 657 28.84 -0.36 -50.64
N LEU A 658 27.61 -0.85 -50.71
CA LEU A 658 27.27 -2.09 -51.42
C LEU A 658 27.67 -1.99 -52.91
N CYS A 659 27.28 -0.94 -53.60
CA CYS A 659 27.64 -0.70 -55.00
C CYS A 659 29.16 -0.67 -55.20
N LYS A 660 29.94 -0.05 -54.31
CA LYS A 660 31.41 -0.08 -54.37
C LYS A 660 31.98 -1.47 -54.10
N THR A 661 31.45 -2.18 -53.10
CA THR A 661 31.92 -3.52 -52.69
C THR A 661 31.65 -4.57 -53.77
N TYR A 662 30.54 -4.44 -54.47
CA TYR A 662 30.14 -5.28 -55.59
C TYR A 662 30.58 -4.71 -56.96
N GLU A 663 31.36 -3.62 -57.00
CA GLU A 663 31.88 -2.93 -58.21
C GLU A 663 30.80 -2.44 -59.21
N PHE A 664 29.59 -2.17 -58.73
CA PHE A 664 28.47 -1.66 -59.50
C PHE A 664 28.50 -0.12 -59.63
N TRP A 665 29.30 0.40 -60.57
CA TRP A 665 29.54 1.85 -60.71
C TRP A 665 28.35 2.67 -61.23
N LEU A 666 27.46 2.04 -62.01
CA LEU A 666 26.24 2.68 -62.51
C LEU A 666 25.31 3.13 -61.38
N GLY A 667 25.18 2.33 -60.31
CA GLY A 667 24.39 2.70 -59.13
C GLY A 667 25.03 3.83 -58.31
N ALA A 668 26.36 3.79 -58.13
CA ALA A 668 27.06 4.82 -57.36
C ALA A 668 27.06 6.21 -58.04
N MET A 669 27.08 6.28 -59.37
CA MET A 669 26.99 7.56 -60.09
C MET A 669 25.62 8.24 -59.91
N LEU A 670 24.53 7.46 -59.94
CA LEU A 670 23.17 7.98 -59.73
C LEU A 670 23.04 8.60 -58.34
N ILE A 671 23.55 7.92 -57.32
CA ILE A 671 23.51 8.40 -55.92
C ILE A 671 24.34 9.69 -55.76
N TYR A 672 25.53 9.79 -56.37
CA TYR A 672 26.34 11.01 -56.26
C TYR A 672 25.69 12.23 -56.92
N GLU A 673 25.00 12.04 -58.05
CA GLU A 673 24.29 13.12 -58.74
C GLU A 673 23.10 13.62 -57.91
N GLU A 674 22.31 12.70 -57.35
CA GLU A 674 21.17 13.06 -56.50
C GLU A 674 21.58 13.76 -55.20
N LYS A 675 22.69 13.33 -54.58
CA LYS A 675 23.20 13.92 -53.32
C LYS A 675 23.99 15.20 -53.48
N LYS A 676 24.09 15.74 -54.70
CA LYS A 676 24.89 16.93 -55.00
C LYS A 676 26.36 16.80 -54.60
N LEU A 677 26.89 15.57 -54.51
CA LEU A 677 28.29 15.30 -54.17
C LEU A 677 29.17 15.46 -55.41
N TYR A 678 29.04 16.61 -56.07
CA TYR A 678 29.65 16.88 -57.36
C TYR A 678 31.17 16.84 -57.30
N ASN A 679 31.78 17.20 -56.17
CA ASN A 679 33.22 17.10 -55.97
C ASN A 679 33.76 15.67 -56.14
N LEU A 680 33.00 14.63 -55.75
CA LEU A 680 33.39 13.23 -55.91
C LEU A 680 33.25 12.76 -57.36
N ILE A 681 32.23 13.26 -58.06
CA ILE A 681 32.01 13.05 -59.50
C ILE A 681 33.14 13.72 -60.29
N VAL A 682 33.43 14.98 -59.97
CA VAL A 682 34.53 15.78 -60.55
C VAL A 682 35.86 15.08 -60.30
N ARG A 683 36.13 14.60 -59.08
CA ARG A 683 37.35 13.85 -58.78
C ARG A 683 37.44 12.53 -59.57
N HIS A 684 36.33 11.82 -59.74
CA HIS A 684 36.31 10.61 -60.58
C HIS A 684 36.65 10.95 -62.03
N TYR A 685 35.99 11.94 -62.63
CA TYR A 685 36.25 12.34 -64.02
C TYR A 685 37.66 12.93 -64.22
N LEU A 686 38.19 13.67 -63.23
CA LEU A 686 39.57 14.15 -63.24
C LEU A 686 40.57 12.97 -63.16
N ASN A 687 40.29 11.94 -62.35
CA ASN A 687 41.10 10.73 -62.28
C ASN A 687 41.04 9.91 -63.58
N THR A 688 39.88 9.82 -64.23
CA THR A 688 39.70 9.12 -65.52
C THR A 688 40.09 9.97 -66.73
N LYS A 689 40.47 11.24 -66.53
CA LYS A 689 40.89 12.23 -67.55
C LYS A 689 39.82 12.59 -68.59
N ASP A 690 38.54 12.56 -68.23
CA ASP A 690 37.43 12.92 -69.12
C ASP A 690 36.99 14.39 -68.93
N PHE A 691 37.68 15.32 -69.59
CA PHE A 691 37.39 16.75 -69.52
C PHE A 691 36.10 17.16 -70.25
N GLY A 692 35.64 16.35 -71.21
CA GLY A 692 34.42 16.61 -71.98
C GLY A 692 33.17 16.43 -71.12
N SER A 693 33.09 15.29 -70.42
CA SER A 693 32.01 15.01 -69.46
C SER A 693 32.06 15.96 -68.26
N LEU A 694 33.27 16.37 -67.82
CA LEU A 694 33.46 17.36 -66.74
C LEU A 694 32.96 18.76 -67.12
N TYR A 695 33.22 19.22 -68.35
CA TYR A 695 32.70 20.50 -68.85
C TYR A 695 31.17 20.46 -68.95
N GLY A 696 30.62 19.35 -69.46
CA GLY A 696 29.17 19.14 -69.48
C GLY A 696 28.53 19.19 -68.09
N LEU A 697 29.22 18.66 -67.07
CA LEU A 697 28.81 18.70 -65.67
C LEU A 697 28.85 20.14 -65.10
N CYS A 698 29.97 20.87 -65.29
CA CYS A 698 30.13 22.24 -64.80
C CYS A 698 29.13 23.21 -65.43
N LYS A 699 28.82 23.05 -66.72
CA LYS A 699 27.81 23.87 -67.39
C LYS A 699 26.38 23.56 -66.93
N ARG A 700 26.10 22.29 -66.63
CA ARG A 700 24.78 21.85 -66.14
C ARG A 700 24.52 22.26 -64.69
N LEU A 701 25.54 22.26 -63.84
CA LEU A 701 25.42 22.44 -62.39
C LEU A 701 26.00 23.76 -61.85
N GLY A 702 26.79 24.48 -62.66
CA GLY A 702 27.46 25.72 -62.29
C GLY A 702 26.55 26.90 -61.88
N PRO A 703 25.34 27.08 -62.46
CA PRO A 703 24.40 28.12 -62.00
C PRO A 703 23.75 27.80 -60.65
N THR A 704 23.73 26.51 -60.27
CA THR A 704 23.09 26.03 -59.02
C THR A 704 24.07 25.96 -57.85
N ASP A 705 25.36 25.73 -58.09
CA ASP A 705 26.38 25.67 -57.05
C ASP A 705 27.71 26.21 -57.58
N SER A 706 28.01 27.46 -57.19
CA SER A 706 29.21 28.17 -57.62
C SER A 706 30.51 27.59 -57.04
N SER A 707 30.41 26.73 -56.03
CA SER A 707 31.57 26.04 -55.45
C SER A 707 32.18 24.99 -56.38
N ILE A 708 31.42 24.46 -57.35
CA ILE A 708 31.93 23.53 -58.37
C ILE A 708 33.01 24.20 -59.22
N TRP A 709 32.87 25.51 -59.48
CA TRP A 709 33.89 26.28 -60.18
C TRP A 709 35.17 26.44 -59.35
N LEU A 710 35.04 26.60 -58.02
CA LEU A 710 36.18 26.63 -57.10
C LEU A 710 36.86 25.26 -56.96
N ALA A 711 36.07 24.17 -56.89
CA ALA A 711 36.58 22.80 -56.81
C ALA A 711 37.27 22.39 -58.11
N THR A 712 36.72 22.81 -59.25
CA THR A 712 37.34 22.62 -60.55
C THR A 712 38.62 23.46 -60.66
N LEU A 713 38.61 24.74 -60.27
CA LEU A 713 39.79 25.60 -60.24
C LEU A 713 40.92 25.04 -59.36
N ASN A 714 40.58 24.51 -58.19
CA ASN A 714 41.55 23.86 -57.30
C ASN A 714 42.02 22.49 -57.82
N GLY A 715 41.15 21.72 -58.49
CA GLY A 715 41.50 20.43 -59.09
C GLY A 715 42.42 20.56 -60.31
N LEU A 716 42.42 21.71 -60.97
CA LEU A 716 43.31 22.04 -62.09
C LEU A 716 44.77 22.27 -61.67
N LYS A 717 45.07 22.40 -60.36
CA LYS A 717 46.45 22.50 -59.82
C LYS A 717 47.37 21.36 -60.29
N SER A 718 46.81 20.18 -60.56
CA SER A 718 47.56 18.97 -60.93
C SER A 718 47.56 18.68 -62.44
N SER A 719 47.08 19.60 -63.29
CA SER A 719 46.90 19.36 -64.73
C SER A 719 47.78 20.28 -65.59
N ASN A 720 48.57 19.69 -66.51
CA ASN A 720 49.57 20.42 -67.32
C ASN A 720 49.00 21.11 -68.59
N GLN A 721 47.70 20.94 -68.90
CA GLN A 721 47.07 21.51 -70.10
C GLN A 721 45.64 21.98 -69.77
N VAL A 722 45.51 23.24 -69.37
CA VAL A 722 44.21 23.87 -69.12
C VAL A 722 43.86 24.80 -70.30
N PRO A 723 42.67 24.69 -70.92
CA PRO A 723 42.22 25.63 -71.94
C PRO A 723 42.07 27.06 -71.38
N SER A 724 42.65 28.07 -72.05
CA SER A 724 42.62 29.48 -71.59
C SER A 724 41.23 30.11 -71.56
N SER A 725 40.32 29.66 -72.43
CA SER A 725 38.91 30.06 -72.44
C SER A 725 38.15 29.57 -71.22
N PHE A 726 38.45 28.35 -70.76
CA PHE A 726 37.83 27.76 -69.57
C PHE A 726 38.22 28.52 -68.29
N LEU A 727 39.46 29.02 -68.22
CA LEU A 727 39.98 29.75 -67.05
C LEU A 727 39.44 31.20 -66.93
N GLN A 728 39.23 31.91 -68.04
CA GLN A 728 38.64 33.26 -68.03
C GLN A 728 37.21 33.26 -67.52
N GLU A 729 36.39 32.29 -67.95
CA GLU A 729 35.00 32.15 -67.51
C GLU A 729 34.91 31.84 -66.02
N ILE A 730 35.81 31.00 -65.49
CA ILE A 730 35.89 30.71 -64.05
C ILE A 730 36.19 31.99 -63.24
N LEU A 731 37.19 32.78 -63.65
CA LEU A 731 37.60 33.99 -62.92
C LEU A 731 36.54 35.10 -62.95
N GLN A 732 35.77 35.20 -64.04
CA GLN A 732 34.69 36.17 -64.13
C GLN A 732 33.55 35.85 -63.15
N VAL A 733 33.17 34.57 -63.03
CA VAL A 733 32.14 34.12 -62.08
C VAL A 733 32.58 34.36 -60.63
N ILE A 734 33.85 34.09 -60.32
CA ILE A 734 34.43 34.34 -58.98
C ILE A 734 34.38 35.84 -58.61
N ALA A 735 34.60 36.73 -59.58
CA ALA A 735 34.59 38.17 -59.37
C ALA A 735 33.19 38.75 -59.12
N THR A 736 32.20 38.29 -59.87
CA THR A 736 30.81 38.73 -59.73
C THR A 736 30.20 38.28 -58.41
N GLU A 737 30.57 37.08 -57.96
CA GLU A 737 29.98 36.46 -56.76
C GLU A 737 30.80 36.67 -55.49
N LYS A 738 31.90 37.46 -55.55
CA LYS A 738 32.81 37.75 -54.42
C LYS A 738 33.26 36.49 -53.64
N LEU A 739 33.52 35.39 -54.35
CA LEU A 739 33.74 34.09 -53.71
C LEU A 739 35.11 33.95 -53.01
N GLN A 740 36.10 34.74 -53.40
CA GLN A 740 37.42 34.76 -52.76
C GLN A 740 38.04 36.16 -52.75
N SER A 741 38.93 36.38 -51.78
CA SER A 741 39.69 37.63 -51.74
C SER A 741 40.66 37.69 -52.91
N PRO A 742 40.98 38.90 -53.42
CA PRO A 742 41.90 39.04 -54.54
C PRO A 742 43.25 38.34 -54.27
N LEU A 743 43.75 38.42 -53.03
CA LEU A 743 44.99 37.76 -52.60
C LEU A 743 44.93 36.22 -52.72
N GLN A 744 43.79 35.61 -52.42
CA GLN A 744 43.62 34.16 -52.50
C GLN A 744 43.56 33.66 -53.94
N VAL A 745 42.87 34.40 -54.82
CA VAL A 745 42.81 34.09 -56.26
C VAL A 745 44.21 34.16 -56.88
N LEU A 746 45.03 35.15 -56.47
CA LEU A 746 46.43 35.25 -56.90
C LEU A 746 47.22 33.99 -56.52
N ASN A 747 47.08 33.51 -55.29
CA ASN A 747 47.81 32.34 -54.78
C ASN A 747 47.42 31.02 -55.48
N ILE A 748 46.17 30.89 -55.91
CA ILE A 748 45.74 29.67 -56.65
C ILE A 748 46.29 29.70 -58.07
N LEU A 749 46.29 30.85 -58.73
CA LEU A 749 46.79 30.99 -60.10
C LEU A 749 48.32 30.82 -60.20
N THR A 750 49.06 31.20 -59.15
CA THR A 750 50.52 30.96 -59.07
C THR A 750 50.87 29.50 -58.81
N SER A 751 49.93 28.70 -58.29
CA SER A 751 50.13 27.27 -57.99
C SER A 751 49.86 26.32 -59.16
N ILE A 752 49.55 26.85 -60.35
CA ILE A 752 49.31 26.08 -61.58
C ILE A 752 50.62 26.00 -62.38
N ASP A 753 51.08 24.79 -62.71
CA ASP A 753 52.26 24.59 -63.56
C ASP A 753 52.00 25.14 -64.99
N ASN A 754 52.86 26.07 -65.45
CA ASN A 754 52.64 26.95 -66.62
C ASN A 754 51.41 27.88 -66.47
N GLY A 755 51.46 28.76 -65.47
CA GLY A 755 50.39 29.69 -65.12
C GLY A 755 49.95 30.67 -66.24
N PRO A 756 48.75 31.27 -66.11
CA PRO A 756 48.16 32.14 -67.13
C PRO A 756 48.87 33.50 -67.24
N ASN A 757 48.90 34.07 -68.46
CA ASN A 757 49.50 35.39 -68.73
C ASN A 757 48.79 36.52 -67.96
N LEU A 758 49.55 37.53 -67.49
CA LEU A 758 49.08 38.71 -66.74
C LEU A 758 47.91 39.46 -67.43
N SER A 759 47.86 39.40 -68.76
CA SER A 759 46.75 39.96 -69.57
C SER A 759 45.38 39.41 -69.19
N THR A 760 45.34 38.16 -68.71
CA THR A 760 44.11 37.41 -68.43
C THR A 760 43.48 37.82 -67.08
N VAL A 761 44.26 38.39 -66.15
CA VAL A 761 43.86 38.57 -64.74
C VAL A 761 43.86 40.05 -64.29
N ARG A 762 44.52 40.95 -65.03
CA ARG A 762 44.70 42.38 -64.66
C ARG A 762 43.41 43.14 -64.39
N SER A 763 42.35 42.90 -65.15
CA SER A 763 41.07 43.61 -65.04
C SER A 763 40.36 43.37 -63.71
N TYR A 764 40.53 42.17 -63.13
CA TYR A 764 39.89 41.77 -61.87
C TYR A 764 40.42 42.59 -60.67
N PHE A 765 41.75 42.65 -60.49
CA PHE A 765 42.37 43.27 -59.31
C PHE A 765 42.13 44.78 -59.19
N MET A 766 42.20 45.52 -60.30
CA MET A 766 42.05 46.98 -60.29
C MET A 766 40.67 47.44 -59.79
N SER A 767 39.62 46.70 -60.11
CA SER A 767 38.26 47.04 -59.70
C SER A 767 38.00 46.76 -58.21
N SER A 768 38.80 45.91 -57.56
CA SER A 768 38.56 45.53 -56.17
C SER A 768 39.10 46.58 -55.20
N PHE A 769 40.32 47.09 -55.42
CA PHE A 769 40.98 48.00 -54.47
C PHE A 769 40.30 49.36 -54.31
N GLN A 770 39.76 49.94 -55.39
CA GLN A 770 39.11 51.26 -55.34
C GLN A 770 37.89 51.31 -54.41
N LYS A 771 37.21 50.18 -54.20
CA LYS A 771 36.00 50.13 -53.38
C LYS A 771 36.29 50.14 -51.87
N GLU A 772 37.46 49.68 -51.42
CA GLU A 772 37.80 49.61 -50.00
C GLU A 772 38.15 50.99 -49.41
N ASP A 773 38.85 51.83 -50.17
CA ASP A 773 39.29 53.17 -49.72
C ASP A 773 38.13 54.11 -49.34
N GLU A 774 36.98 54.01 -50.02
CA GLU A 774 35.82 54.87 -49.77
C GLU A 774 35.15 54.60 -48.41
N ILE A 775 35.23 53.37 -47.90
CA ILE A 775 34.56 52.94 -46.67
C ILE A 775 35.27 53.54 -45.45
N ILE A 776 36.59 53.47 -45.41
CA ILE A 776 37.44 53.90 -44.28
C ILE A 776 37.21 55.38 -43.90
N LYS A 777 36.91 56.23 -44.90
CA LYS A 777 36.72 57.66 -44.67
C LYS A 777 35.47 57.97 -43.85
N LYS A 778 34.36 57.24 -44.07
CA LYS A 778 33.07 57.50 -43.42
C LYS A 778 33.09 57.21 -41.92
N ASP A 779 33.76 56.14 -41.51
CA ASP A 779 33.73 55.69 -40.12
C ASP A 779 34.44 56.65 -39.16
N ARG A 780 35.49 57.36 -39.63
CA ARG A 780 36.23 58.33 -38.82
C ARG A 780 35.38 59.54 -38.41
N GLU A 781 34.55 60.04 -39.33
CA GLU A 781 33.73 61.24 -39.08
C GLU A 781 32.66 60.99 -38.00
N ALA A 782 32.13 59.77 -37.89
CA ALA A 782 31.11 59.42 -36.91
C ALA A 782 31.65 59.37 -35.47
N ALA A 783 32.89 58.89 -35.28
CA ALA A 783 33.48 58.68 -33.96
C ALA A 783 33.69 59.99 -33.17
N GLU A 784 34.14 61.05 -33.85
CA GLU A 784 34.39 62.35 -33.21
C GLU A 784 33.12 63.00 -32.65
N LYS A 785 31.99 62.84 -33.35
CA LYS A 785 30.70 63.42 -32.94
C LYS A 785 30.23 62.86 -31.59
N TYR A 786 30.25 61.55 -31.41
CA TYR A 786 29.75 60.89 -30.20
C TYR A 786 30.59 61.20 -28.94
N HIS A 787 31.88 61.49 -29.11
CA HIS A 787 32.77 61.82 -28.01
C HIS A 787 32.33 63.12 -27.30
N ASN A 788 32.07 64.17 -28.08
CA ASN A 788 31.71 65.49 -27.55
C ASN A 788 30.39 65.47 -26.78
N GLU A 789 29.36 64.78 -27.30
CA GLU A 789 28.04 64.67 -26.65
C GLU A 789 28.13 64.00 -25.26
N THR A 790 29.05 63.05 -25.10
CA THR A 790 29.21 62.29 -23.85
C THR A 790 29.82 63.13 -22.72
N GLU A 791 30.73 64.05 -23.03
CA GLU A 791 31.35 64.93 -22.02
C GLU A 791 30.35 65.94 -21.45
N GLU A 792 29.50 66.53 -22.29
CA GLU A 792 28.47 67.49 -21.85
C GLU A 792 27.51 66.86 -20.83
N LEU A 793 27.07 65.62 -21.08
CA LEU A 793 26.17 64.88 -20.19
C LEU A 793 26.77 64.62 -18.80
N LYS A 794 28.06 64.26 -18.73
CA LYS A 794 28.75 64.01 -17.45
C LYS A 794 28.80 65.26 -16.57
N ASN A 795 29.08 66.42 -17.16
CA ASN A 795 29.13 67.69 -16.45
C ASN A 795 27.75 68.09 -15.85
N ASN A 796 26.67 67.77 -16.56
CA ASN A 796 25.31 68.03 -16.08
C ASN A 796 24.95 67.17 -14.85
N ILE A 797 25.36 65.89 -14.84
CA ILE A 797 25.13 64.97 -13.71
C ILE A 797 25.87 65.44 -12.45
N GLU A 798 27.14 65.85 -12.59
CA GLU A 798 27.91 66.35 -11.44
C GLU A 798 27.30 67.61 -10.82
N THR A 799 26.78 68.50 -11.66
CA THR A 799 26.13 69.74 -11.22
C THR A 799 24.85 69.43 -10.41
N MET A 800 24.03 68.49 -10.87
CA MET A 800 22.78 68.10 -10.20
C MET A 800 23.00 67.45 -8.82
N ASN A 801 24.07 66.65 -8.66
CA ASN A 801 24.30 65.89 -7.43
C ASN A 801 25.02 66.67 -6.31
N ARG A 802 25.87 67.65 -6.65
CA ARG A 802 26.81 68.25 -5.67
C ARG A 802 26.61 69.72 -5.39
N LYS A 803 25.86 70.46 -6.23
CA LYS A 803 25.64 71.90 -6.07
C LYS A 803 24.20 72.18 -5.66
N PRO A 804 23.96 73.11 -4.72
CA PRO A 804 22.59 73.52 -4.40
C PRO A 804 21.93 74.16 -5.62
N ILE A 805 20.69 73.75 -5.90
CA ILE A 805 19.90 74.27 -7.01
C ILE A 805 19.00 75.38 -6.46
N GLU A 806 19.23 76.62 -6.89
CA GLU A 806 18.36 77.75 -6.54
C GLU A 806 17.11 77.77 -7.44
N PHE A 807 15.93 77.78 -6.82
CA PHE A 807 14.66 78.03 -7.50
C PHE A 807 14.32 79.51 -7.42
N ARG A 808 14.41 80.22 -8.55
CA ARG A 808 14.10 81.66 -8.65
C ARG A 808 12.75 81.94 -9.32
N GLY A 809 11.98 80.90 -9.62
CA GLY A 809 10.67 81.02 -10.27
C GLY A 809 9.66 81.64 -9.32
N SER A 810 9.14 82.82 -9.67
CA SER A 810 8.05 83.50 -8.94
C SER A 810 6.67 83.27 -9.55
N LEU A 811 6.61 82.59 -10.70
CA LEU A 811 5.40 82.29 -11.47
C LEU A 811 5.24 80.78 -11.63
N CYS A 812 4.00 80.30 -11.69
CA CYS A 812 3.69 78.91 -11.96
C CYS A 812 3.85 78.61 -13.46
N ASP A 813 4.59 77.57 -13.82
CA ASP A 813 4.84 77.18 -15.22
C ASP A 813 3.61 76.59 -15.94
N ALA A 814 2.52 76.31 -15.21
CA ALA A 814 1.24 75.83 -15.79
C ALA A 814 0.20 76.93 -16.01
N CYS A 815 0.02 77.86 -15.06
CA CYS A 815 -1.00 78.91 -15.14
C CYS A 815 -0.42 80.34 -15.31
N HIS A 816 0.91 80.48 -15.24
CA HIS A 816 1.67 81.73 -15.36
C HIS A 816 1.29 82.83 -14.36
N GLN A 817 0.59 82.50 -13.27
CA GLN A 817 0.28 83.41 -12.16
C GLN A 817 1.36 83.35 -11.07
N PRO A 818 1.49 84.41 -10.24
CA PRO A 818 2.42 84.41 -9.11
C PRO A 818 2.18 83.22 -8.18
N LEU A 819 3.27 82.58 -7.78
CA LEU A 819 3.25 81.39 -6.93
C LEU A 819 2.75 81.73 -5.52
N ASN A 820 1.69 81.06 -5.09
CA ASN A 820 1.11 81.15 -3.75
C ASN A 820 1.21 79.79 -3.07
N PHE A 821 1.39 79.77 -1.75
CA PHE A 821 1.52 78.52 -1.00
C PHE A 821 0.20 77.73 -0.97
N PRO A 822 0.22 76.39 -1.14
CA PRO A 822 1.40 75.53 -1.34
C PRO A 822 1.88 75.43 -2.81
N SER A 823 3.21 75.54 -3.01
CA SER A 823 3.89 75.45 -4.32
C SER A 823 4.89 74.28 -4.35
N LEU A 824 5.03 73.63 -5.50
CA LEU A 824 5.96 72.51 -5.75
C LEU A 824 7.08 72.93 -6.71
N PHE A 825 8.32 72.52 -6.40
CA PHE A 825 9.52 72.85 -7.18
C PHE A 825 10.26 71.56 -7.57
N PHE A 826 10.56 71.40 -8.86
CA PHE A 826 11.28 70.24 -9.39
C PHE A 826 12.74 70.58 -9.65
N LEU A 827 13.67 69.64 -9.43
CA LEU A 827 15.13 69.83 -9.64
C LEU A 827 15.49 70.28 -11.08
N CYS A 828 14.61 70.06 -12.06
CA CYS A 828 14.71 70.64 -13.40
C CYS A 828 14.46 72.17 -13.45
N LYS A 829 14.28 72.82 -12.31
CA LYS A 829 14.02 74.27 -12.10
C LYS A 829 12.63 74.77 -12.50
N HIS A 830 11.69 73.87 -12.77
CA HIS A 830 10.29 74.23 -13.04
C HIS A 830 9.48 74.28 -11.73
N SER A 831 8.54 75.22 -11.65
CA SER A 831 7.81 75.57 -10.44
C SER A 831 6.30 75.62 -10.71
N PHE A 832 5.47 75.01 -9.86
CA PHE A 832 4.02 74.90 -10.05
C PHE A 832 3.26 75.13 -8.75
N HIS A 833 1.98 75.56 -8.81
CA HIS A 833 1.07 75.44 -7.66
C HIS A 833 0.69 73.97 -7.43
N GLN A 834 0.48 73.55 -6.18
CA GLN A 834 0.11 72.17 -5.88
C GLN A 834 -1.19 71.75 -6.58
N ASP A 835 -2.20 72.62 -6.62
CA ASP A 835 -3.47 72.34 -7.31
C ASP A 835 -3.33 72.34 -8.84
N CYS A 836 -2.40 73.13 -9.38
CA CYS A 836 -2.11 73.15 -10.81
C CYS A 836 -1.41 71.87 -11.28
N ILE A 837 -0.69 71.14 -10.41
CA ILE A 837 -0.09 69.86 -10.81
C ILE A 837 -1.10 68.71 -10.69
N ARG A 838 -1.93 68.70 -9.64
CA ARG A 838 -2.99 67.69 -9.44
C ARG A 838 -4.03 67.69 -10.54
N SER A 839 -4.32 68.84 -11.13
CA SER A 839 -5.30 68.96 -12.21
C SER A 839 -4.83 68.33 -13.53
N PHE A 840 -3.51 68.12 -13.70
CA PHE A 840 -2.91 67.69 -14.97
C PHE A 840 -2.01 66.46 -14.86
N SER A 841 -1.73 65.96 -13.65
CA SER A 841 -0.95 64.75 -13.40
C SER A 841 -1.55 63.95 -12.24
N GLU A 842 -1.63 62.63 -12.39
CA GLU A 842 -2.13 61.70 -11.37
C GLU A 842 -1.12 61.52 -10.20
N THR A 843 0.14 61.86 -10.41
CA THR A 843 1.23 61.76 -9.43
C THR A 843 1.95 63.10 -9.25
N GLU A 844 2.13 63.57 -8.01
CA GLU A 844 2.82 64.84 -7.69
C GLU A 844 4.36 64.78 -7.93
N LYS A 845 4.89 63.65 -8.37
CA LYS A 845 6.34 63.35 -8.46
C LYS A 845 6.99 63.75 -9.79
N ASP A 846 6.20 64.06 -10.83
CA ASP A 846 6.71 64.33 -12.18
C ASP A 846 6.54 65.79 -12.65
N CYS A 847 7.61 66.36 -13.22
CA CYS A 847 7.54 67.67 -13.87
C CYS A 847 6.90 67.55 -15.26
N MET A 848 5.77 68.24 -15.49
CA MET A 848 5.03 68.18 -16.75
C MET A 848 5.82 68.62 -17.99
N VAL A 849 6.75 69.57 -17.86
CA VAL A 849 7.55 70.09 -18.99
C VAL A 849 8.60 69.07 -19.43
N CYS A 850 9.26 68.42 -18.47
CA CYS A 850 10.33 67.46 -18.74
C CYS A 850 9.82 66.04 -19.01
N ARG A 851 8.57 65.74 -18.60
CA ARG A 851 7.98 64.39 -18.68
C ARG A 851 8.13 63.75 -20.06
N LYS A 852 7.74 64.43 -21.14
CA LYS A 852 7.80 63.85 -22.50
C LYS A 852 9.21 63.39 -22.91
N LYS A 853 10.24 64.18 -22.60
CA LYS A 853 11.63 63.83 -22.92
C LYS A 853 12.14 62.70 -22.02
N ASN A 854 11.80 62.74 -20.74
CA ASN A 854 12.18 61.71 -19.78
C ASN A 854 11.50 60.37 -20.11
N THR A 855 10.22 60.38 -20.48
CA THR A 855 9.49 59.18 -20.93
C THR A 855 10.12 58.59 -22.19
N GLN A 856 10.47 59.40 -23.19
CA GLN A 856 11.15 58.89 -24.40
C GLN A 856 12.50 58.23 -24.10
N LEU A 857 13.28 58.80 -23.17
CA LEU A 857 14.54 58.19 -22.73
C LEU A 857 14.30 56.89 -21.96
N LEU A 858 13.31 56.87 -21.06
CA LEU A 858 12.92 55.67 -20.32
C LEU A 858 12.40 54.56 -21.25
N ASP A 859 11.57 54.88 -22.25
CA ASP A 859 11.08 53.95 -23.25
C ASP A 859 12.24 53.36 -24.07
N THR A 860 13.21 54.21 -24.45
CA THR A 860 14.40 53.75 -25.19
C THR A 860 15.24 52.80 -24.34
N MET A 861 15.43 53.11 -23.04
CA MET A 861 16.11 52.22 -22.10
C MET A 861 15.33 50.92 -21.87
N HIS A 862 14.00 50.98 -21.81
CA HIS A 862 13.14 49.80 -21.69
C HIS A 862 13.26 48.89 -22.91
N ILE A 863 13.16 49.44 -24.13
CA ILE A 863 13.30 48.68 -25.37
C ILE A 863 14.69 48.03 -25.44
N GLN A 864 15.75 48.76 -25.08
CA GLN A 864 17.11 48.21 -25.02
C GLN A 864 17.20 47.06 -24.01
N ASN A 865 16.62 47.20 -22.81
CA ASN A 865 16.63 46.15 -21.79
C ASN A 865 15.75 44.95 -22.17
N GLU A 866 14.61 45.15 -22.85
CA GLU A 866 13.79 44.05 -23.38
C GLU A 866 14.49 43.29 -24.49
N SER A 867 15.24 43.99 -25.36
CA SER A 867 16.00 43.36 -26.44
C SER A 867 17.10 42.42 -25.94
N ARG A 868 17.62 42.64 -24.72
CA ARG A 868 18.58 41.74 -24.05
C ARG A 868 18.03 40.32 -23.85
N ASN A 869 16.72 40.16 -23.67
CA ASN A 869 16.12 38.87 -23.31
C ASN A 869 15.65 38.07 -24.54
N LYS A 870 15.87 38.56 -25.77
CA LYS A 870 15.37 37.94 -27.01
C LYS A 870 16.50 37.45 -27.91
N ASN A 871 17.30 36.50 -27.41
CA ASN A 871 18.46 35.91 -28.11
C ASN A 871 18.12 35.30 -29.49
N HIS A 872 16.90 34.81 -29.68
CA HIS A 872 16.47 34.21 -30.94
C HIS A 872 16.41 35.21 -32.11
N ILE A 873 16.02 36.46 -31.84
CA ILE A 873 15.94 37.51 -32.87
C ILE A 873 17.34 37.87 -33.35
N PHE A 874 18.30 37.94 -32.42
CA PHE A 874 19.71 38.17 -32.73
C PHE A 874 20.31 37.06 -33.60
N GLN A 875 20.04 35.79 -33.28
CA GLN A 875 20.50 34.65 -34.08
C GLN A 875 19.90 34.67 -35.49
N GLU A 876 18.61 34.98 -35.61
CA GLU A 876 17.93 35.08 -36.89
C GLU A 876 18.45 36.26 -37.75
N GLU A 877 18.79 37.39 -37.13
CA GLU A 877 19.42 38.53 -37.80
C GLU A 877 20.85 38.20 -38.25
N ILE A 878 21.63 37.48 -37.46
CA ILE A 878 22.96 36.99 -37.85
C ILE A 878 22.85 36.06 -39.06
N GLU A 879 21.97 35.07 -39.02
CA GLU A 879 21.81 34.07 -40.09
C GLU A 879 21.31 34.68 -41.40
N LYS A 880 20.51 35.75 -41.33
CA LYS A 880 20.02 36.47 -42.51
C LYS A 880 20.97 37.55 -43.00
N SER A 881 21.86 38.06 -42.15
CA SER A 881 22.77 39.15 -42.52
C SER A 881 23.92 38.67 -43.40
N HIS A 882 24.26 39.47 -44.41
CA HIS A 882 25.45 39.25 -45.22
C HIS A 882 26.75 39.63 -44.49
N GLU A 883 26.66 40.30 -43.33
CA GLU A 883 27.80 40.72 -42.50
C GLU A 883 27.53 40.49 -41.00
N PRO A 884 27.69 39.24 -40.52
CA PRO A 884 27.36 38.86 -39.14
C PRO A 884 28.12 39.64 -38.07
N PHE A 885 29.37 40.00 -38.34
CA PHE A 885 30.22 40.71 -37.39
C PHE A 885 29.69 42.12 -37.07
N GLY A 886 29.15 42.83 -38.08
CA GLY A 886 28.54 44.14 -37.88
C GLY A 886 27.33 44.09 -36.94
N VAL A 887 26.47 43.08 -37.13
CA VAL A 887 25.30 42.82 -36.27
C VAL A 887 25.73 42.55 -34.83
N VAL A 888 26.78 41.73 -34.64
CA VAL A 888 27.35 41.44 -33.31
C VAL A 888 27.86 42.72 -32.64
N ALA A 889 28.65 43.54 -33.35
CA ALA A 889 29.21 44.78 -32.80
C ALA A 889 28.13 45.77 -32.37
N GLU A 890 27.05 45.91 -33.14
CA GLU A 890 25.92 46.75 -32.79
C GLU A 890 25.22 46.27 -31.51
N TYR A 891 25.00 44.96 -31.36
CA TYR A 891 24.39 44.41 -30.15
C TYR A 891 25.26 44.61 -28.91
N PHE A 892 26.58 44.45 -29.02
CA PHE A 892 27.50 44.77 -27.93
C PHE A 892 27.43 46.24 -27.51
N SER A 893 27.27 47.18 -28.46
CA SER A 893 27.17 48.62 -28.17
C SER A 893 25.96 48.99 -27.29
N ARG A 894 24.93 48.15 -27.24
CA ARG A 894 23.69 48.36 -26.45
C ARG A 894 23.81 47.99 -24.96
N SER A 895 25.04 47.80 -24.44
CA SER A 895 25.32 47.56 -23.01
C SER A 895 24.65 46.32 -22.40
N LEU A 896 24.64 45.20 -23.13
CA LEU A 896 23.99 43.93 -22.77
C LEU A 896 24.31 43.37 -21.37
N PHE A 897 25.45 43.72 -20.78
CA PHE A 897 25.91 43.13 -19.51
C PHE A 897 25.56 43.96 -18.27
N ASN A 898 25.25 45.25 -18.41
CA ASN A 898 24.92 46.12 -17.27
C ASN A 898 23.41 46.14 -17.01
N LYS A 899 22.98 45.82 -15.78
CA LYS A 899 21.57 45.84 -15.39
C LYS A 899 21.18 47.27 -14.98
N ILE A 900 20.47 47.98 -15.86
CA ILE A 900 19.94 49.31 -15.54
C ILE A 900 18.69 49.09 -14.67
N VAL A 901 18.76 49.48 -13.39
CA VAL A 901 17.62 49.41 -12.45
C VAL A 901 16.78 50.66 -12.66
N LEU A 902 15.59 50.50 -13.24
CA LEU A 902 14.58 51.55 -13.32
C LEU A 902 13.69 51.41 -12.08
N LEU A 903 13.73 52.39 -11.18
CA LEU A 903 12.90 52.41 -9.96
C LEU A 903 11.46 52.78 -10.36
N SER A 904 10.52 51.84 -10.22
CA SER A 904 9.07 52.09 -10.34
C SER A 904 8.46 52.41 -8.98
N ASP A 905 7.42 53.25 -8.95
CA ASP A 905 6.82 53.84 -7.75
C ASP A 905 6.17 52.86 -6.75
N ASP A 906 6.06 51.56 -7.07
CA ASP A 906 5.42 50.55 -6.22
C ASP A 906 6.35 49.93 -5.14
N ASP A 907 7.64 50.30 -5.11
CA ASP A 907 8.62 49.75 -4.17
C ASP A 907 8.76 50.53 -2.84
N ASP A 908 7.89 51.51 -2.57
CA ASP A 908 7.96 52.37 -1.38
C ASP A 908 7.58 51.65 -0.05
N GLU A 909 6.99 50.45 -0.07
CA GLU A 909 6.71 49.67 1.16
C GLU A 909 7.90 48.84 1.69
N ASN A 910 9.02 48.74 0.96
CA ASN A 910 10.21 47.99 1.41
C ASN A 910 11.40 48.88 1.83
N ARG A 911 11.17 50.18 2.04
CA ARG A 911 12.25 51.15 2.31
C ARG A 911 12.86 51.16 3.72
N GLU A 912 12.32 50.43 4.70
CA GLU A 912 12.86 50.43 6.08
C GLU A 912 13.94 49.36 6.38
N LYS A 913 14.48 48.65 5.38
CA LYS A 913 15.58 47.66 5.62
C LYS A 913 16.88 47.91 4.85
N PHE A 914 17.07 49.08 4.26
CA PHE A 914 18.25 49.39 3.44
C PHE A 914 19.10 50.59 3.92
N ASP A 915 18.90 51.07 5.15
CA ASP A 915 19.55 52.30 5.65
C ASP A 915 20.56 52.10 6.80
N ASP A 916 21.13 50.89 6.95
CA ASP A 916 22.18 50.61 7.96
C ASP A 916 23.53 50.20 7.35
N ILE A 917 23.93 50.80 6.24
CA ILE A 917 25.35 50.85 5.84
C ILE A 917 25.68 52.25 5.30
N LYS A 918 25.83 53.22 6.22
CA LYS A 918 26.56 54.46 5.94
C LYS A 918 28.03 54.34 6.33
N LEU A 919 28.87 54.48 5.29
CA LEU A 919 30.17 55.15 5.25
C LEU A 919 31.06 55.14 6.51
N SER A 920 32.15 54.36 6.44
CA SER A 920 33.47 54.86 6.85
C SER A 920 34.45 54.83 5.67
N ARG A 921 35.37 55.79 5.69
CA ARG A 921 36.02 56.44 4.56
C ARG A 921 37.41 55.87 4.24
N LYS A 922 37.64 55.65 2.93
CA LYS A 922 38.83 56.05 2.12
C LYS A 922 40.15 55.25 2.24
N PRO A 923 41.05 55.34 1.22
CA PRO A 923 41.46 54.19 0.41
C PRO A 923 42.97 53.87 0.48
N GLN A 924 43.33 52.64 0.14
CA GLN A 924 44.69 52.28 -0.30
C GLN A 924 44.59 51.47 -1.59
N GLN A 925 45.30 51.93 -2.61
CA GLN A 925 45.39 51.33 -3.94
C GLN A 925 46.62 50.43 -4.07
N LYS A 926 46.54 49.55 -5.07
CA LYS A 926 47.58 48.77 -5.77
C LYS A 926 47.97 47.45 -5.09
N GLN A 927 48.20 46.35 -5.81
CA GLN A 927 48.14 46.03 -7.24
C GLN A 927 48.09 44.49 -7.36
N TYR A 928 47.68 44.03 -8.55
CA TYR A 928 47.57 42.64 -8.97
C TYR A 928 48.87 41.84 -8.85
N GLU A 929 48.74 40.53 -8.64
CA GLU A 929 49.51 39.56 -9.42
C GLU A 929 48.77 38.23 -9.59
N THR A 930 48.97 37.66 -10.77
CA THR A 930 48.36 36.48 -11.39
C THR A 930 48.91 35.18 -10.84
N LYS A 931 48.09 34.11 -10.86
CA LYS A 931 48.51 32.71 -11.13
C LYS A 931 47.27 31.83 -11.44
N PRO A 932 47.45 30.68 -12.14
CA PRO A 932 46.56 30.19 -13.20
C PRO A 932 45.48 29.20 -12.74
N LEU A 933 44.52 28.92 -13.65
CA LEU A 933 43.52 27.85 -13.52
C LEU A 933 44.18 26.47 -13.37
N PRO A 934 43.50 25.55 -12.65
CA PRO A 934 43.01 24.38 -13.37
C PRO A 934 41.61 23.89 -12.95
N ASN A 935 40.89 23.40 -13.95
CA ASN A 935 39.98 22.25 -13.99
C ASN A 935 38.97 22.01 -12.85
N THR A 936 37.72 22.27 -13.20
CA THR A 936 36.51 21.45 -12.99
C THR A 936 36.64 20.19 -12.13
N SER A 937 35.89 20.15 -11.02
CA SER A 937 35.00 19.02 -10.72
C SER A 937 33.98 19.36 -9.63
N GLU A 938 32.79 18.82 -9.85
CA GLU A 938 31.46 19.05 -9.25
C GLU A 938 31.33 18.58 -7.78
N GLY A 939 32.40 18.70 -6.97
CA GLY A 939 32.54 17.99 -5.70
C GLY A 939 32.31 18.77 -4.40
N LYS A 940 31.99 20.08 -4.43
CA LYS A 940 32.01 20.91 -3.21
C LYS A 940 30.78 21.80 -2.93
N ILE A 941 29.66 21.57 -3.61
CA ILE A 941 28.38 22.30 -3.42
C ILE A 941 27.31 21.42 -2.73
N ARG A 942 27.68 20.41 -1.94
CA ARG A 942 26.71 19.59 -1.17
C ARG A 942 27.03 19.46 0.32
N LEU A 943 27.63 20.47 0.94
CA LEU A 943 27.99 20.39 2.36
C LEU A 943 27.62 21.58 3.25
N GLU A 944 26.90 22.60 2.77
CA GLU A 944 26.47 23.72 3.63
C GLU A 944 25.01 24.19 3.42
N GLU A 945 24.07 23.26 3.21
CA GLU A 945 22.63 23.56 3.36
C GLU A 945 21.89 22.45 4.13
N THR A 946 22.22 22.26 5.42
CA THR A 946 21.25 21.74 6.41
C THR A 946 21.65 22.14 7.83
N LEU A 947 21.00 23.16 8.41
CA LEU A 947 20.73 23.40 9.84
C LEU A 947 19.86 24.68 9.91
N GLY A 948 18.56 24.72 10.26
CA GLY A 948 17.56 23.75 10.67
C GLY A 948 16.16 24.35 10.47
N THR A 949 15.08 23.56 10.50
CA THR A 949 14.14 23.53 11.63
C THR A 949 13.23 22.30 11.53
N ASN A 950 12.97 21.70 12.69
CA ASN A 950 12.19 20.47 12.92
C ASN A 950 10.69 20.64 12.64
N VAL A 951 10.02 19.64 12.06
CA VAL A 951 8.87 18.88 12.64
C VAL A 951 8.78 17.50 11.95
N GLN A 952 8.53 16.45 12.74
CA GLN A 952 8.55 15.03 12.37
C GLN A 952 7.28 14.57 11.62
N HIS A 953 7.46 13.85 10.50
CA HIS A 953 6.54 12.82 10.00
C HIS A 953 7.36 11.73 9.29
N LYS A 954 7.15 10.45 9.66
CA LYS A 954 7.83 9.28 9.06
C LYS A 954 7.09 8.82 7.79
N PRO A 955 7.78 8.61 6.65
CA PRO A 955 7.30 7.75 5.57
C PRO A 955 8.06 6.40 5.52
N GLN A 956 7.35 5.42 4.98
CA GLN A 956 7.69 3.99 4.90
C GLN A 956 8.79 3.69 3.87
N LEU A 957 9.59 2.68 4.17
CA LEU A 957 10.62 2.11 3.29
C LEU A 957 9.97 1.22 2.21
N SER A 958 10.51 1.29 0.99
CA SER A 958 10.08 0.45 -0.13
C SER A 958 10.53 -1.01 0.01
N GLU A 959 9.59 -1.91 -0.28
CA GLU A 959 9.64 -3.35 -0.05
C GLU A 959 10.76 -4.10 -0.79
N GLY A 960 11.34 -3.48 -1.83
CA GLY A 960 12.42 -4.07 -2.64
C GLY A 960 13.78 -4.16 -1.93
N ARG A 961 14.05 -3.35 -0.91
CA ARG A 961 15.33 -3.38 -0.17
C ARG A 961 15.33 -4.29 1.06
N LEU A 962 14.16 -4.72 1.55
CA LEU A 962 14.06 -5.68 2.65
C LEU A 962 14.34 -7.13 2.19
N ARG A 963 14.01 -7.47 0.93
CA ARG A 963 14.21 -8.84 0.41
C ARG A 963 15.67 -9.20 0.09
N LEU A 964 16.54 -8.21 -0.14
CA LEU A 964 17.97 -8.45 -0.37
C LEU A 964 18.78 -8.59 0.93
N GLN A 965 18.23 -8.17 2.07
CA GLN A 965 18.91 -8.22 3.37
C GLN A 965 18.56 -9.48 4.19
N GLU A 966 17.46 -10.17 3.86
CA GLU A 966 17.10 -11.46 4.46
C GLU A 966 17.80 -12.67 3.81
N GLN A 967 18.29 -12.55 2.57
CA GLN A 967 19.03 -13.64 1.91
C GLN A 967 20.48 -13.81 2.41
N SER A 968 21.01 -12.85 3.18
CA SER A 968 22.37 -12.90 3.73
C SER A 968 22.49 -13.45 5.16
N TYR A 969 21.38 -13.83 5.82
CA TYR A 969 21.41 -14.37 7.19
C TYR A 969 21.21 -15.90 7.31
N ASN A 970 21.01 -16.62 6.21
CA ASN A 970 20.76 -18.06 6.20
C ASN A 970 21.82 -18.89 5.44
N LYS A 971 23.11 -18.62 5.69
CA LYS A 971 24.18 -19.58 5.41
C LYS A 971 25.21 -19.60 6.53
N SER A 972 24.99 -20.49 7.51
CA SER A 972 26.04 -21.38 8.07
C SER A 972 25.56 -22.10 9.35
N LYS A 973 25.29 -23.41 9.25
CA LYS A 973 26.17 -24.46 9.82
C LYS A 973 25.55 -25.85 9.62
N PRO A 974 26.38 -26.88 9.40
CA PRO A 974 25.94 -28.24 9.09
C PRO A 974 25.62 -29.03 10.36
N ILE A 975 24.69 -29.99 10.27
CA ILE A 975 24.44 -31.01 11.29
C ILE A 975 24.62 -32.37 10.61
N GLU A 976 25.73 -33.04 10.91
CA GLU A 976 25.89 -34.48 10.74
C GLU A 976 25.37 -35.22 11.99
N ARG A 977 24.88 -36.44 11.77
CA ARG A 977 24.22 -37.29 12.76
C ARG A 977 25.14 -38.42 13.27
N PHE A 978 24.88 -38.78 14.53
CA PHE A 978 25.12 -40.06 15.26
C PHE A 978 26.54 -40.45 15.68
N ALA A 979 26.78 -40.47 17.01
CA ALA A 979 27.13 -41.69 17.75
C ALA A 979 27.16 -41.44 19.27
N THR A 980 26.87 -42.51 20.01
CA THR A 980 26.72 -42.63 21.46
C THR A 980 28.04 -42.95 22.17
N GLN A 981 28.02 -42.75 23.50
CA GLN A 981 28.82 -43.40 24.56
C GLN A 981 29.99 -42.64 25.24
N SER A 982 29.81 -42.53 26.57
CA SER A 982 30.78 -42.67 27.68
C SER A 982 32.02 -41.77 27.79
N LYS A 983 32.01 -40.94 28.86
CA LYS A 983 33.18 -40.55 29.70
C LYS A 983 33.88 -41.81 30.29
N PRO A 984 35.14 -41.78 30.81
CA PRO A 984 35.73 -40.67 31.59
C PRO A 984 37.29 -40.47 31.56
N GLN A 985 37.75 -39.49 32.38
CA GLN A 985 39.10 -39.32 32.99
C GLN A 985 40.26 -38.90 32.06
N GLN A 986 41.36 -38.22 32.44
CA GLN A 986 41.80 -37.31 33.52
C GLN A 986 43.25 -36.88 33.11
N GLN A 987 43.79 -35.80 33.73
CA GLN A 987 45.24 -35.46 33.89
C GLN A 987 46.00 -34.82 32.70
N GLN A 988 46.50 -33.57 32.86
CA GLN A 988 47.90 -33.15 33.22
C GLN A 988 48.90 -33.42 32.06
N SER A 989 49.88 -32.59 31.65
CA SER A 989 50.51 -31.35 32.14
C SER A 989 51.72 -30.99 31.22
N ILE A 990 52.24 -29.75 31.33
CA ILE A 990 53.68 -29.36 31.25
C ILE A 990 54.44 -29.16 29.90
N ARG A 991 54.81 -27.88 29.69
CA ARG A 991 56.12 -27.22 29.33
C ARG A 991 56.95 -27.52 28.05
N LYS A 992 57.26 -26.38 27.39
CA LYS A 992 58.56 -25.77 26.96
C LYS A 992 59.48 -26.42 25.90
N LYS A 993 59.73 -25.59 24.86
CA LYS A 993 61.01 -25.17 24.19
C LYS A 993 62.04 -26.25 23.80
N GLN A 994 62.42 -26.31 22.51
CA GLN A 994 63.66 -25.69 21.98
C GLN A 994 63.76 -25.81 20.43
N GLU A 995 64.63 -24.94 19.89
CA GLU A 995 64.87 -24.53 18.50
C GLU A 995 65.54 -25.59 17.60
N VAL A 996 65.46 -25.45 16.26
CA VAL A 996 66.56 -25.01 15.35
C VAL A 996 66.04 -24.81 13.90
N LYS A 997 66.46 -23.66 13.34
CA LYS A 997 66.66 -23.12 11.96
C LYS A 997 66.62 -24.10 10.75
N VAL A 998 66.31 -23.75 9.49
CA VAL A 998 66.79 -22.66 8.59
C VAL A 998 65.88 -22.48 7.35
N ASN A 999 65.65 -21.20 6.99
CA ASN A 999 65.40 -20.46 5.72
C ASN A 999 64.41 -20.88 4.60
N TYR A 1000 63.54 -19.91 4.28
CA TYR A 1000 63.26 -19.39 2.92
C TYR A 1000 63.26 -17.83 2.96
N PRO A 1001 63.65 -17.10 1.88
CA PRO A 1001 63.79 -15.63 1.88
C PRO A 1001 62.46 -14.89 1.61
N ILE A 1002 62.06 -13.91 2.45
CA ILE A 1002 62.20 -12.43 2.35
C ILE A 1002 61.31 -11.83 1.23
N SER A 1003 60.13 -11.24 1.46
CA SER A 1003 59.69 -10.05 2.27
C SER A 1003 60.27 -8.73 1.75
N SER A 1004 59.48 -7.92 1.03
CA SER A 1004 58.62 -6.84 1.54
C SER A 1004 59.28 -5.47 1.42
N ASN A 1005 58.57 -4.57 0.75
CA ASN A 1005 58.87 -3.15 0.58
C ASN A 1005 58.84 -2.40 1.93
N PRO A 1006 59.79 -1.48 2.17
CA PRO A 1006 59.48 -0.26 2.92
C PRO A 1006 60.13 0.99 2.30
N PHE A 1007 59.59 2.14 2.68
CA PHE A 1007 59.70 3.47 2.08
C PHE A 1007 61.10 4.13 2.09
N ASP A 1008 61.21 5.09 1.16
CA ASP A 1008 62.04 6.30 1.13
C ASP A 1008 63.50 6.25 0.66
N ASP A 1009 63.86 7.39 0.05
CA ASP A 1009 65.16 7.99 -0.28
C ASP A 1009 65.78 7.72 -1.67
N ASP A 1010 65.57 8.72 -2.53
CA ASP A 1010 66.56 9.58 -3.18
C ASP A 1010 67.70 9.02 -4.08
N ASP A 1011 67.82 9.76 -5.19
CA ASP A 1011 69.00 10.10 -5.99
C ASP A 1011 69.55 9.14 -7.07
N ASP A 1012 69.40 9.67 -8.29
CA ASP A 1012 70.38 9.78 -9.37
C ASP A 1012 70.95 8.51 -10.02
N ASP A 1013 70.65 8.34 -11.31
CA ASP A 1013 71.71 8.34 -12.32
C ASP A 1013 71.17 8.43 -13.78
N ILE A 1014 71.54 9.56 -14.41
CA ILE A 1014 72.26 9.64 -15.69
C ILE A 1014 71.60 9.06 -16.97
N LYS A 1015 71.15 10.02 -17.79
CA LYS A 1015 71.24 10.14 -19.26
C LYS A 1015 70.70 9.02 -20.15
N ASN A 1016 69.68 9.39 -20.93
CA ASN A 1016 69.66 9.05 -22.34
C ASN A 1016 69.42 10.30 -23.18
N GLU A 1017 70.41 10.63 -24.01
CA GLU A 1017 70.46 11.75 -24.93
C GLU A 1017 69.71 11.38 -26.23
N ASN A 1018 69.01 12.37 -26.82
CA ASN A 1018 68.45 12.44 -28.18
C ASN A 1018 66.96 12.11 -28.40
N TYR A 1019 66.08 13.00 -27.91
CA TYR A 1019 64.99 13.50 -28.76
C TYR A 1019 64.92 15.02 -28.63
N ASN A 1020 64.89 15.71 -29.78
CA ASN A 1020 65.03 17.16 -29.90
C ASN A 1020 63.66 17.78 -30.17
N GLU A 1021 63.21 18.62 -29.25
CA GLU A 1021 61.89 19.25 -29.17
C GLU A 1021 61.74 20.45 -30.13
N ALA A 1022 62.79 20.79 -30.88
CA ALA A 1022 62.83 21.89 -31.86
C ALA A 1022 61.97 21.70 -33.14
N LEU A 1023 61.00 20.77 -33.14
CA LEU A 1023 60.20 20.43 -34.32
C LEU A 1023 58.70 20.30 -34.05
N ASN A 1024 58.18 20.76 -32.90
CA ASN A 1024 56.72 20.88 -32.75
C ASN A 1024 56.28 22.30 -32.41
N PRO A 1025 55.47 22.96 -33.27
CA PRO A 1025 55.35 24.42 -33.31
C PRO A 1025 54.14 24.96 -32.53
N PHE A 1026 53.82 24.38 -31.37
CA PHE A 1026 52.64 24.78 -30.56
C PHE A 1026 52.90 24.95 -29.06
N ALA A 1027 54.17 25.06 -28.65
CA ALA A 1027 54.58 25.48 -27.31
C ALA A 1027 55.15 26.90 -27.41
N ASP A 1028 54.92 27.86 -26.53
CA ASP A 1028 53.99 28.12 -25.42
C ASP A 1028 53.76 29.67 -25.49
N GLU A 1029 53.07 30.40 -24.61
CA GLU A 1029 53.58 30.83 -23.30
C GLU A 1029 52.61 31.90 -22.74
N ASP A 1030 52.18 31.73 -21.49
CA ASP A 1030 51.66 32.80 -20.66
C ASP A 1030 52.85 33.58 -20.05
N GLU A 1031 52.76 34.91 -20.11
CA GLU A 1031 53.77 35.88 -19.69
C GLU A 1031 54.06 35.89 -18.18
N VAL A 1032 55.34 36.04 -17.82
CA VAL A 1032 55.77 36.89 -16.69
C VAL A 1032 56.94 37.77 -17.15
N ILE A 1033 56.76 39.06 -16.92
CA ILE A 1033 57.70 40.16 -17.11
C ILE A 1033 58.71 40.16 -15.95
N ASP A 1034 59.99 40.40 -16.24
CA ASP A 1034 60.73 41.35 -15.40
C ASP A 1034 61.95 42.01 -16.07
N ALA A 1035 62.15 43.26 -15.64
CA ALA A 1035 63.37 44.05 -15.60
C ALA A 1035 63.97 44.68 -16.89
N VAL A 1036 63.85 46.00 -16.89
CA VAL A 1036 64.52 47.03 -17.69
C VAL A 1036 65.95 47.27 -17.21
N GLU A 1037 66.88 47.53 -18.14
CA GLU A 1037 67.96 48.54 -18.09
C GLU A 1037 68.78 48.41 -19.40
N SER A 1038 69.33 49.41 -20.06
CA SER A 1038 69.38 50.86 -19.91
C SER A 1038 69.90 51.43 -21.25
N VAL A 1039 69.73 52.72 -21.45
CA VAL A 1039 69.97 53.45 -22.70
C VAL A 1039 71.07 54.51 -22.49
N LYS A 1040 71.76 54.84 -23.60
CA LYS A 1040 72.38 56.13 -23.99
C LYS A 1040 73.88 56.39 -23.75
N THR A 1041 74.46 56.91 -24.84
CA THR A 1041 75.46 57.99 -24.93
C THR A 1041 75.06 58.88 -26.15
N PRO A 1042 75.53 60.14 -26.31
CA PRO A 1042 74.88 61.29 -25.67
C PRO A 1042 74.75 62.58 -26.54
N ILE A 1043 74.06 63.57 -25.95
CA ILE A 1043 74.36 65.04 -25.90
C ILE A 1043 73.81 66.05 -26.94
N SER A 1044 73.34 67.17 -26.34
CA SER A 1044 73.33 68.60 -26.76
C SER A 1044 72.00 69.14 -27.34
N THR A 1045 71.38 70.24 -26.87
CA THR A 1045 71.88 71.46 -26.20
C THR A 1045 70.80 72.25 -25.41
N ASN A 1046 71.29 72.98 -24.40
CA ASN A 1046 70.79 74.13 -23.60
C ASN A 1046 70.24 75.33 -24.44
N PRO A 1047 69.70 76.48 -23.94
CA PRO A 1047 70.32 77.34 -22.88
C PRO A 1047 69.43 78.32 -22.00
N PHE A 1048 70.03 78.82 -20.89
CA PHE A 1048 69.64 79.93 -19.96
C PHE A 1048 68.48 79.64 -18.97
N GLY A 1049 68.61 79.72 -17.63
CA GLY A 1049 69.08 80.83 -16.79
C GLY A 1049 67.97 81.91 -16.70
N ASP A 1050 67.53 82.49 -15.60
CA ASP A 1050 67.70 82.42 -14.14
C ASP A 1050 66.44 83.12 -13.55
N GLU A 1051 66.17 82.98 -12.24
CA GLU A 1051 65.69 84.04 -11.31
C GLU A 1051 64.67 83.58 -10.26
N ASP A 1052 64.94 84.06 -9.04
CA ASP A 1052 64.22 83.97 -7.79
C ASP A 1052 63.08 85.02 -7.67
N ASP A 1053 62.26 84.81 -6.65
CA ASP A 1053 61.27 85.68 -5.96
C ASP A 1053 59.84 85.90 -6.52
N GLU A 1054 58.89 85.63 -5.61
CA GLU A 1054 57.40 85.63 -5.62
C GLU A 1054 56.64 84.39 -6.12
#